data_AF-U7NDP9-F1
#
_entry.id   AF-U7NDP9-F1
#
_cell.length_a   1.000
_cell.length_b   1.000
_cell.length_c   1.000
_cell.angle_alpha   90.00
_cell.angle_beta   90.00
_cell.angle_gamma   90.00
#
_symmetry.space_group_name_H-M   'P 1'
#
loop_
_entity.id
_entity.type
_entity.pdbx_description
1 polymer ?
#
loop_
_entity_poly.entity_id
_entity_poly.type
_entity_poly.pdbx_seq_one_letter_code
_entity_poly.pdbx_strand_id
1 'polypeptide(L)'
;MAAIKVLSVGTVVVLLSGCQNWQFRDIEDLPPTAAIPEASEPGKVDVWYFDGISGNYVQGMLDAEKYPDSPDEITELTQLRQATSRANNYGTLIRGFIEPPATGEYTFYISGDDQTQLWLSDSQNPDGAVQIASTMSTPLDNFTRYASQTSGVQYLEAGKKYYFEFRHKEGGWDDHFTVAWSGPGISQQVISGSALHSYAQKAPDSAPEMTTEDAYHLGYRIGYFDAEQGLSFNSQYPPLDADSDDLYDNWEIVYGLDPSNAADAKSDTDNDLLTAMDEFWARTNPGTEDTDNDGIPDGYEYAYGTDPTNPGDANVDLDGDGYTILQEYQAGTNPTDASDFPAPQEVYATGFVGQYFTGTEFDSFVYSQRDATVNFNWNSGSPSAELPRDRFSVRWQGWFTPPHNEGTRDYTFTTTTDDGVRLFLNGSTVIDQWKNQSPTSYNATASLEAGTPVAITMEYFEFGWGATAQLAITDAATGDAISTTNTVQHLALDSEFAESTLNDSIDDLYKLRYGLPLMQPSASRVLNDSGVTVLEAYQSGLHPYTLETVSEPESPVTSQPGGTGDASGSVTLSWTPPGTRVDGSSISLSEIDRYRINYGQDAANLTQTLEVPAGTTSTTVTGLAPGTWYFTIQVIDTNGLSSEPSDPVEHQVN
;
A
#
# COMPACT_ATOMS: atom_id res chain seq x y z
N MET A 1 -74.91 42.47 -4.80
CA MET A 1 -74.64 42.99 -6.16
C MET A 1 -73.50 42.14 -6.71
N ALA A 2 -73.72 41.35 -7.76
CA ALA A 2 -73.35 41.67 -9.16
C ALA A 2 -71.83 41.54 -9.41
N ALA A 3 -71.32 40.82 -10.41
CA ALA A 3 -71.93 40.00 -11.49
C ALA A 3 -70.98 38.81 -11.80
N ILE A 4 -71.42 37.58 -12.10
CA ILE A 4 -72.03 37.08 -13.35
C ILE A 4 -71.26 37.44 -14.63
N LYS A 5 -70.47 36.48 -15.17
CA LYS A 5 -70.57 35.94 -16.55
C LYS A 5 -69.55 34.79 -16.79
N VAL A 6 -69.71 33.83 -17.72
CA VAL A 6 -70.78 32.81 -17.98
C VAL A 6 -70.59 32.22 -19.40
N LEU A 7 -70.54 30.88 -19.52
CA LEU A 7 -70.63 30.04 -20.75
C LEU A 7 -69.50 30.21 -21.81
N SER A 8 -69.24 29.28 -22.76
CA SER A 8 -69.99 28.09 -23.26
C SER A 8 -68.98 27.02 -23.76
N VAL A 9 -69.09 25.68 -23.59
CA VAL A 9 -70.09 24.62 -23.94
C VAL A 9 -69.70 23.79 -25.20
N GLY A 10 -69.84 22.45 -25.11
CA GLY A 10 -69.44 21.46 -26.14
C GLY A 10 -68.85 20.16 -25.53
N THR A 11 -69.54 19.26 -24.79
CA THR A 11 -70.88 18.63 -24.97
C THR A 11 -70.89 17.62 -26.13
N VAL A 12 -71.22 16.31 -26.01
CA VAL A 12 -71.57 15.34 -24.91
C VAL A 12 -71.55 13.90 -25.56
N VAL A 13 -71.54 12.68 -24.96
CA VAL A 13 -72.18 12.00 -23.79
C VAL A 13 -71.35 10.70 -23.49
N VAL A 14 -70.96 10.32 -22.25
CA VAL A 14 -71.66 9.52 -21.20
C VAL A 14 -71.96 8.05 -21.62
N LEU A 15 -71.55 7.02 -20.85
CA LEU A 15 -72.36 6.34 -19.81
C LEU A 15 -71.54 5.40 -18.88
N LEU A 16 -71.86 5.43 -17.58
CA LEU A 16 -71.84 4.31 -16.59
C LEU A 16 -70.48 3.69 -16.20
N SER A 17 -70.29 3.14 -14.98
CA SER A 17 -71.07 3.22 -13.73
C SER A 17 -70.25 2.71 -12.53
N GLY A 18 -70.39 3.33 -11.36
CA GLY A 18 -69.88 2.79 -10.11
C GLY A 18 -70.14 3.72 -8.92
N CYS A 19 -71.06 3.35 -8.03
CA CYS A 19 -71.17 3.99 -6.73
C CYS A 19 -70.17 3.34 -5.77
N GLN A 20 -69.23 4.10 -5.24
CA GLN A 20 -68.57 3.75 -3.99
C GLN A 20 -68.90 4.81 -2.94
N ASN A 21 -69.33 4.34 -1.77
CA ASN A 21 -69.48 5.19 -0.61
C ASN A 21 -68.11 5.73 -0.23
N TRP A 22 -68.00 7.03 0.01
CA TRP A 22 -66.94 7.55 0.87
C TRP A 22 -67.23 7.06 2.29
N GLN A 23 -66.69 5.89 2.63
CA GLN A 23 -66.49 5.58 4.04
C GLN A 23 -65.38 6.50 4.52
N PHE A 24 -65.71 7.37 5.47
CA PHE A 24 -64.69 7.94 6.34
C PHE A 24 -64.01 6.77 7.05
N ARG A 25 -62.76 6.48 6.69
CA ARG A 25 -61.83 5.88 7.65
C ARG A 25 -61.51 6.98 8.65
N ASP A 26 -61.59 6.68 9.95
CA ASP A 26 -61.00 7.56 10.94
C ASP A 26 -59.49 7.61 10.69
N ILE A 27 -58.96 8.82 10.55
CA ILE A 27 -57.51 9.05 10.41
C ILE A 27 -56.77 8.73 11.73
N GLU A 28 -57.52 8.70 12.84
CA GLU A 28 -57.07 8.28 14.17
C GLU A 28 -56.98 6.74 14.33
N ASP A 29 -57.44 5.95 13.35
CA ASP A 29 -57.44 4.47 13.39
C ASP A 29 -56.86 3.87 12.09
N LEU A 30 -55.72 4.43 11.69
CA LEU A 30 -54.73 3.71 10.88
C LEU A 30 -53.87 2.87 11.86
N PRO A 31 -53.64 1.56 11.62
CA PRO A 31 -52.53 0.89 12.28
C PRO A 31 -51.23 1.63 11.91
N PRO A 32 -50.23 1.71 12.79
CA PRO A 32 -49.02 2.53 12.55
C PRO A 32 -48.31 2.08 11.27
N THR A 33 -48.48 2.85 10.20
CA THR A 33 -48.12 2.43 8.83
C THR A 33 -46.63 2.61 8.57
N ALA A 34 -45.84 1.57 8.91
CA ALA A 34 -44.50 1.27 8.40
C ALA A 34 -43.43 2.39 8.40
N ALA A 35 -43.69 3.52 9.07
CA ALA A 35 -42.73 4.59 9.23
C ALA A 35 -41.61 4.11 10.16
N ILE A 36 -40.45 3.81 9.56
CA ILE A 36 -39.21 3.56 10.28
C ILE A 36 -39.03 4.72 11.29
N PRO A 37 -38.79 4.46 12.59
CA PRO A 37 -38.69 5.51 13.61
C PRO A 37 -37.66 6.58 13.26
N GLU A 38 -37.90 7.85 13.63
CA GLU A 38 -36.93 8.93 13.37
C GLU A 38 -35.62 8.73 14.17
N ALA A 39 -35.71 8.12 15.36
CA ALA A 39 -34.59 7.85 16.25
C ALA A 39 -34.58 6.39 16.73
N SER A 40 -33.38 5.86 16.97
CA SER A 40 -33.11 4.49 17.41
C SER A 40 -33.20 4.33 18.93
N GLU A 41 -33.75 3.21 19.41
CA GLU A 41 -33.87 2.87 20.83
C GLU A 41 -32.90 1.75 21.24
N PRO A 42 -32.05 1.95 22.28
CA PRO A 42 -31.17 0.90 22.81
C PRO A 42 -31.95 -0.16 23.60
N GLY A 43 -31.44 -1.39 23.62
CA GLY A 43 -31.98 -2.49 24.44
C GLY A 43 -32.88 -3.48 23.69
N LYS A 44 -33.29 -3.16 22.45
CA LYS A 44 -34.28 -3.92 21.69
C LYS A 44 -34.06 -3.81 20.17
N VAL A 45 -34.72 -4.70 19.43
CA VAL A 45 -34.98 -4.58 17.98
C VAL A 45 -36.38 -5.07 17.63
N ASP A 46 -36.92 -4.62 16.50
CA ASP A 46 -38.22 -5.04 16.01
C ASP A 46 -38.10 -6.26 15.10
N VAL A 47 -39.00 -7.22 15.28
CA VAL A 47 -39.15 -8.43 14.47
C VAL A 47 -40.45 -8.32 13.67
N TRP A 48 -40.31 -8.28 12.35
CA TRP A 48 -41.39 -8.11 11.39
C TRP A 48 -41.71 -9.48 10.78
N TYR A 49 -42.94 -9.97 10.98
CA TYR A 49 -43.38 -11.26 10.47
C TYR A 49 -44.30 -11.11 9.25
N PHE A 50 -44.11 -11.98 8.27
CA PHE A 50 -44.86 -12.02 7.02
C PHE A 50 -45.48 -13.42 6.82
N ASP A 51 -46.77 -13.55 7.13
CA ASP A 51 -47.49 -14.83 7.23
C ASP A 51 -48.06 -15.35 5.90
N GLY A 52 -48.28 -16.65 5.79
CA GLY A 52 -48.85 -17.30 4.60
C GLY A 52 -47.89 -17.39 3.40
N ILE A 53 -46.62 -17.04 3.58
CA ILE A 53 -45.58 -17.16 2.56
C ILE A 53 -45.08 -18.61 2.53
N SER A 54 -45.37 -19.34 1.45
CA SER A 54 -45.05 -20.76 1.38
C SER A 54 -43.60 -21.08 0.98
N GLY A 55 -43.11 -22.24 1.41
CA GLY A 55 -41.77 -22.74 1.08
C GLY A 55 -40.67 -22.29 2.06
N ASN A 56 -39.48 -22.85 1.86
CA ASN A 56 -38.42 -22.95 2.88
C ASN A 56 -37.26 -21.96 2.64
N TYR A 57 -37.30 -21.17 1.56
CA TYR A 57 -36.22 -20.24 1.15
C TYR A 57 -36.58 -18.77 1.38
N VAL A 58 -35.61 -17.99 1.87
CA VAL A 58 -35.72 -16.53 2.11
C VAL A 58 -36.14 -15.77 0.85
N GLN A 59 -35.72 -16.22 -0.34
CA GLN A 59 -36.17 -15.62 -1.60
C GLN A 59 -37.69 -15.54 -1.71
N GLY A 60 -38.43 -16.57 -1.28
CA GLY A 60 -39.90 -16.55 -1.30
C GLY A 60 -40.53 -15.52 -0.36
N MET A 61 -39.79 -15.01 0.64
CA MET A 61 -40.19 -13.83 1.42
C MET A 61 -39.90 -12.53 0.66
N LEU A 62 -38.71 -12.42 0.03
CA LEU A 62 -38.32 -11.25 -0.76
C LEU A 62 -39.25 -11.04 -1.98
N ASP A 63 -39.71 -12.13 -2.60
CA ASP A 63 -40.62 -12.15 -3.75
C ASP A 63 -42.08 -11.79 -3.38
N ALA A 64 -42.42 -11.65 -2.09
CA ALA A 64 -43.80 -11.47 -1.65
C ALA A 64 -44.23 -9.99 -1.73
N GLU A 65 -45.38 -9.71 -2.34
CA GLU A 65 -45.97 -8.36 -2.55
C GLU A 65 -46.05 -7.46 -1.30
N LYS A 66 -45.94 -8.04 -0.10
CA LYS A 66 -46.00 -7.34 1.19
C LYS A 66 -44.65 -7.14 1.90
N TYR A 67 -43.56 -7.65 1.33
CA TYR A 67 -42.21 -7.44 1.84
C TYR A 67 -41.59 -6.18 1.20
N PRO A 68 -40.84 -5.34 1.94
CA PRO A 68 -40.68 -5.36 3.40
C PRO A 68 -41.77 -4.57 4.15
N ASP A 69 -42.56 -3.74 3.47
CA ASP A 69 -43.30 -2.62 4.08
C ASP A 69 -44.72 -2.95 4.60
N SER A 70 -45.14 -4.22 4.56
CA SER A 70 -46.47 -4.64 5.05
C SER A 70 -46.43 -5.98 5.80
N PRO A 71 -45.71 -6.06 6.94
CA PRO A 71 -45.77 -7.21 7.84
C PRO A 71 -47.18 -7.38 8.43
N ASP A 72 -47.57 -8.62 8.70
CA ASP A 72 -48.85 -8.93 9.36
C ASP A 72 -48.77 -8.72 10.89
N GLU A 73 -47.56 -8.81 11.45
CA GLU A 73 -47.26 -8.66 12.87
C GLU A 73 -45.86 -8.06 13.07
N ILE A 74 -45.73 -7.12 14.02
CA ILE A 74 -44.43 -6.61 14.50
C ILE A 74 -44.35 -6.87 16.02
N THR A 75 -43.21 -7.38 16.48
CA THR A 75 -42.94 -7.66 17.91
C THR A 75 -41.54 -7.19 18.32
N GLU A 76 -41.30 -6.93 19.60
CA GLU A 76 -39.98 -6.54 20.11
C GLU A 76 -39.17 -7.75 20.60
N LEU A 77 -37.87 -7.80 20.27
CA LEU A 77 -36.90 -8.72 20.86
C LEU A 77 -35.81 -7.97 21.65
N THR A 78 -35.55 -8.44 22.87
CA THR A 78 -34.43 -8.00 23.74
C THR A 78 -33.23 -8.95 23.68
N GLN A 79 -33.25 -9.91 22.76
CA GLN A 79 -32.15 -10.77 22.36
C GLN A 79 -32.47 -11.37 20.98
N LEU A 80 -31.50 -11.61 20.11
CA LEU A 80 -31.73 -12.14 18.76
C LEU A 80 -32.05 -13.65 18.76
N ARG A 81 -33.23 -14.02 19.28
CA ARG A 81 -33.66 -15.42 19.43
C ARG A 81 -35.17 -15.60 19.52
N GLN A 82 -35.74 -16.40 18.61
CA GLN A 82 -37.04 -17.04 18.75
C GLN A 82 -36.83 -18.52 19.12
N ALA A 83 -37.14 -18.90 20.36
CA ALA A 83 -36.87 -20.25 20.90
C ALA A 83 -38.09 -21.19 20.91
N THR A 84 -39.18 -20.80 20.26
CA THR A 84 -40.48 -21.48 20.28
C THR A 84 -41.14 -21.41 18.92
N SER A 85 -41.77 -22.52 18.50
CA SER A 85 -42.58 -22.54 17.28
C SER A 85 -43.73 -21.52 17.35
N ARG A 86 -43.82 -20.69 16.30
CA ARG A 86 -44.81 -19.63 16.06
C ARG A 86 -45.88 -20.09 15.08
N ALA A 87 -45.47 -20.49 13.87
CA ALA A 87 -46.37 -20.78 12.75
C ALA A 87 -45.66 -21.58 11.64
N ASN A 88 -46.41 -22.07 10.65
CA ASN A 88 -45.85 -22.65 9.42
C ASN A 88 -46.05 -21.64 8.28
N ASN A 89 -45.19 -21.67 7.24
CA ASN A 89 -45.31 -20.81 6.05
C ASN A 89 -45.29 -19.31 6.40
N TYR A 90 -44.20 -18.83 7.01
CA TYR A 90 -43.99 -17.40 7.26
C TYR A 90 -42.55 -16.96 6.95
N GLY A 91 -42.29 -15.66 6.96
CA GLY A 91 -40.96 -15.07 6.90
C GLY A 91 -40.74 -14.05 8.02
N THR A 92 -39.49 -13.81 8.36
CA THR A 92 -39.03 -12.90 9.43
C THR A 92 -37.99 -11.93 8.89
N LEU A 93 -38.14 -10.65 9.20
CA LEU A 93 -37.13 -9.62 9.06
C LEU A 93 -36.83 -9.00 10.42
N ILE A 94 -35.55 -8.83 10.76
CA ILE A 94 -35.08 -8.03 11.89
C ILE A 94 -34.03 -7.07 11.36
N ARG A 95 -34.14 -5.79 11.71
CA ARG A 95 -33.18 -4.74 11.36
C ARG A 95 -32.81 -3.94 12.60
N GLY A 96 -31.57 -3.46 12.66
CA GLY A 96 -31.11 -2.61 13.74
C GLY A 96 -29.62 -2.36 13.68
N PHE A 97 -29.05 -1.94 14.80
CA PHE A 97 -27.61 -1.73 14.94
C PHE A 97 -27.04 -2.56 16.08
N ILE A 98 -25.86 -3.12 15.88
CA ILE A 98 -25.07 -3.79 16.91
C ILE A 98 -23.99 -2.83 17.43
N GLU A 99 -23.89 -2.69 18.75
CA GLU A 99 -22.80 -1.98 19.42
C GLU A 99 -21.94 -2.99 20.21
N PRO A 100 -20.67 -3.23 19.81
CA PRO A 100 -19.81 -4.18 20.49
C PRO A 100 -19.38 -3.65 21.87
N PRO A 101 -19.43 -4.46 22.95
CA PRO A 101 -19.04 -4.01 24.29
C PRO A 101 -17.51 -3.80 24.47
N ALA A 102 -16.69 -4.20 23.49
CA ALA A 102 -15.24 -4.05 23.50
C ALA A 102 -14.72 -4.02 22.04
N THR A 103 -13.59 -3.36 21.79
CA THR A 103 -12.96 -3.37 20.46
C THR A 103 -12.24 -4.71 20.22
N GLY A 104 -12.41 -5.28 19.03
CA GLY A 104 -11.65 -6.43 18.56
C GLY A 104 -12.43 -7.35 17.64
N GLU A 105 -11.97 -8.60 17.56
CA GLU A 105 -12.49 -9.62 16.65
C GLU A 105 -13.76 -10.29 17.17
N TYR A 106 -14.85 -10.17 16.42
CA TYR A 106 -16.11 -10.87 16.67
C TYR A 106 -16.33 -11.99 15.65
N THR A 107 -17.03 -13.03 16.06
CA THR A 107 -17.53 -14.10 15.19
C THR A 107 -19.01 -14.28 15.45
N PHE A 108 -19.83 -14.25 14.39
CA PHE A 108 -21.26 -14.42 14.45
C PHE A 108 -21.65 -15.85 14.10
N TYR A 109 -22.74 -16.32 14.71
CA TYR A 109 -23.25 -17.67 14.58
C TYR A 109 -24.77 -17.63 14.45
N ILE A 110 -25.32 -18.33 13.45
CA ILE A 110 -26.76 -18.45 13.26
C ILE A 110 -27.23 -19.91 13.32
N SER A 111 -28.37 -20.14 13.96
CA SER A 111 -29.16 -21.35 13.82
C SER A 111 -30.60 -20.96 13.54
N GLY A 112 -31.29 -21.70 12.68
CA GLY A 112 -32.71 -21.56 12.43
C GLY A 112 -33.29 -22.75 11.68
N ASP A 113 -34.61 -22.77 11.57
CA ASP A 113 -35.39 -23.71 10.77
C ASP A 113 -36.56 -22.94 10.15
N ASP A 114 -36.75 -22.85 8.83
CA ASP A 114 -35.92 -23.33 7.72
C ASP A 114 -34.69 -22.44 7.40
N GLN A 115 -34.71 -21.63 6.33
CA GLN A 115 -33.55 -20.87 5.85
C GLN A 115 -33.35 -19.60 6.66
N THR A 116 -32.10 -19.32 7.03
CA THR A 116 -31.70 -18.13 7.78
C THR A 116 -30.49 -17.47 7.13
N GLN A 117 -30.46 -16.14 7.11
CA GLN A 117 -29.35 -15.30 6.65
C GLN A 117 -29.08 -14.20 7.68
N LEU A 118 -27.81 -13.86 7.88
CA LEU A 118 -27.38 -12.68 8.62
C LEU A 118 -26.49 -11.83 7.71
N TRP A 119 -26.83 -10.55 7.64
CA TRP A 119 -26.14 -9.50 6.92
C TRP A 119 -25.61 -8.48 7.94
N LEU A 120 -24.41 -7.96 7.71
CA LEU A 120 -23.75 -6.97 8.56
C LEU A 120 -23.04 -5.95 7.68
N SER A 121 -23.15 -4.67 8.03
CA SER A 121 -22.41 -3.55 7.44
C SER A 121 -21.17 -3.24 8.28
N ASP A 122 -20.15 -2.67 7.64
CA ASP A 122 -18.96 -2.10 8.30
C ASP A 122 -19.25 -0.79 9.05
N SER A 123 -20.45 -0.24 8.85
CA SER A 123 -20.83 1.11 9.22
C SER A 123 -22.31 1.18 9.64
N GLN A 124 -22.83 2.39 9.81
CA GLN A 124 -24.26 2.63 10.06
C GLN A 124 -25.10 2.61 8.78
N ASN A 125 -24.48 2.58 7.59
CA ASN A 125 -25.20 2.55 6.32
C ASN A 125 -25.73 1.12 6.04
N PRO A 126 -27.05 0.92 5.80
CA PRO A 126 -27.58 -0.37 5.38
C PRO A 126 -27.05 -0.85 4.02
N ASP A 127 -26.66 0.04 3.12
CA ASP A 127 -26.31 -0.33 1.74
C ASP A 127 -24.94 -1.04 1.64
N GLY A 128 -24.03 -0.77 2.59
CA GLY A 128 -22.77 -1.52 2.78
C GLY A 128 -22.93 -2.91 3.44
N ALA A 129 -24.16 -3.41 3.63
CA ALA A 129 -24.38 -4.68 4.34
C ALA A 129 -24.12 -5.92 3.46
N VAL A 130 -23.21 -6.78 3.91
CA VAL A 130 -22.86 -8.05 3.24
C VAL A 130 -23.35 -9.27 4.03
N GLN A 131 -23.70 -10.36 3.33
CA GLN A 131 -24.21 -11.58 3.97
C GLN A 131 -23.09 -12.38 4.66
N ILE A 132 -22.83 -12.10 5.94
CA ILE A 132 -21.77 -12.73 6.72
C ILE A 132 -22.08 -14.18 7.16
N ALA A 133 -23.34 -14.62 7.20
CA ALA A 133 -23.68 -16.02 7.51
C ALA A 133 -25.00 -16.47 6.85
N SER A 134 -25.12 -17.77 6.54
CA SER A 134 -26.29 -18.36 5.89
C SER A 134 -26.49 -19.84 6.25
N THR A 135 -27.73 -20.30 6.47
CA THR A 135 -28.02 -21.71 6.77
C THR A 135 -29.41 -22.15 6.32
N MET A 136 -29.58 -23.46 6.15
CA MET A 136 -30.88 -24.14 6.11
C MET A 136 -31.19 -24.75 7.50
N SER A 137 -32.33 -25.46 7.61
CA SER A 137 -32.76 -26.29 8.74
C SER A 137 -31.64 -26.85 9.64
N THR A 138 -31.64 -26.37 10.88
CA THR A 138 -30.70 -26.73 11.97
C THR A 138 -31.48 -26.94 13.28
N PRO A 139 -31.00 -27.77 14.22
CA PRO A 139 -31.55 -27.79 15.57
C PRO A 139 -31.31 -26.45 16.31
N LEU A 140 -32.19 -26.11 17.26
CA LEU A 140 -32.06 -24.95 18.14
C LEU A 140 -30.70 -24.91 18.85
N ASP A 141 -30.05 -23.73 18.84
CA ASP A 141 -28.70 -23.46 19.34
C ASP A 141 -27.58 -24.30 18.69
N ASN A 142 -27.82 -25.01 17.58
CA ASN A 142 -26.81 -25.84 16.94
C ASN A 142 -26.11 -25.11 15.79
N PHE A 143 -25.08 -24.33 16.13
CA PHE A 143 -24.28 -23.50 15.22
C PHE A 143 -23.23 -24.24 14.37
N THR A 144 -23.18 -25.57 14.43
CA THR A 144 -22.05 -26.40 13.93
C THR A 144 -22.45 -27.49 12.94
N ARG A 145 -23.67 -27.43 12.40
CA ARG A 145 -24.19 -28.40 11.40
C ARG A 145 -23.68 -28.10 9.99
N TYR A 146 -23.53 -26.83 9.66
CA TYR A 146 -22.97 -26.35 8.40
C TYR A 146 -21.97 -25.23 8.68
N ALA A 147 -20.85 -25.18 7.94
CA ALA A 147 -19.82 -24.16 8.16
C ALA A 147 -20.34 -22.73 7.95
N SER A 148 -21.25 -22.53 6.98
CA SER A 148 -21.87 -21.24 6.64
C SER A 148 -22.75 -20.64 7.75
N GLN A 149 -23.06 -21.40 8.81
CA GLN A 149 -23.69 -20.87 10.02
C GLN A 149 -22.79 -19.91 10.80
N THR A 150 -21.47 -19.98 10.59
CA THR A 150 -20.47 -19.17 11.27
C THR A 150 -19.91 -18.15 10.28
N SER A 151 -19.80 -16.89 10.70
CA SER A 151 -19.18 -15.85 9.87
C SER A 151 -17.66 -15.99 9.81
N GLY A 152 -17.04 -15.31 8.83
CA GLY A 152 -15.64 -14.89 8.99
C GLY A 152 -15.49 -13.95 10.19
N VAL A 153 -14.26 -13.70 10.63
CA VAL A 153 -13.99 -12.69 11.66
C VAL A 153 -14.49 -11.32 11.20
N GLN A 154 -15.19 -10.61 12.08
CA GLN A 154 -15.67 -9.25 11.90
C GLN A 154 -14.96 -8.38 12.94
N TYR A 155 -14.13 -7.43 12.51
CA TYR A 155 -13.45 -6.53 13.45
C TYR A 155 -14.36 -5.34 13.78
N LEU A 156 -14.75 -5.20 15.05
CA LEU A 156 -15.72 -4.18 15.50
C LEU A 156 -15.15 -3.36 16.66
N GLU A 157 -15.44 -2.05 16.70
CA GLU A 157 -14.93 -1.10 17.69
C GLU A 157 -15.97 -0.70 18.74
N ALA A 158 -15.56 -0.68 20.01
CA ALA A 158 -16.42 -0.29 21.13
C ALA A 158 -17.02 1.11 20.94
N GLY A 159 -18.36 1.20 20.99
CA GLY A 159 -19.10 2.45 20.81
C GLY A 159 -19.34 2.87 19.35
N LYS A 160 -18.72 2.20 18.35
CA LYS A 160 -19.24 2.23 16.98
C LYS A 160 -20.50 1.36 16.91
N LYS A 161 -21.36 1.63 15.93
CA LYS A 161 -22.66 0.97 15.75
C LYS A 161 -22.74 0.51 14.31
N TYR A 162 -23.05 -0.77 14.11
CA TYR A 162 -22.96 -1.46 12.84
C TYR A 162 -24.36 -1.92 12.40
N TYR A 163 -24.83 -1.54 11.21
CA TYR A 163 -26.12 -2.00 10.71
C TYR A 163 -26.10 -3.51 10.52
N PHE A 164 -27.17 -4.18 10.95
CA PHE A 164 -27.38 -5.59 10.66
C PHE A 164 -28.80 -5.84 10.16
N GLU A 165 -28.91 -6.83 9.27
CA GLU A 165 -30.18 -7.35 8.80
C GLU A 165 -30.21 -8.87 8.92
N PHE A 166 -31.22 -9.38 9.59
CA PHE A 166 -31.44 -10.81 9.77
C PHE A 166 -32.72 -11.21 9.06
N ARG A 167 -32.60 -12.18 8.14
CA ARG A 167 -33.70 -12.72 7.33
C ARG A 167 -33.90 -14.18 7.65
N HIS A 168 -35.11 -14.59 7.96
CA HIS A 168 -35.45 -15.99 8.20
C HIS A 168 -36.73 -16.39 7.46
N LYS A 169 -36.80 -17.64 7.04
CA LYS A 169 -37.95 -18.23 6.36
C LYS A 169 -38.31 -19.54 7.05
N GLU A 170 -39.60 -19.72 7.29
CA GLU A 170 -40.16 -20.98 7.79
C GLU A 170 -41.17 -21.57 6.79
N GLY A 171 -40.96 -22.82 6.38
CA GLY A 171 -41.84 -23.56 5.48
C GLY A 171 -42.84 -24.43 6.22
N GLY A 172 -42.39 -25.24 7.19
CA GLY A 172 -43.26 -26.01 8.07
C GLY A 172 -42.53 -26.94 9.03
N TRP A 173 -43.24 -27.38 10.07
CA TRP A 173 -42.84 -28.23 11.22
C TRP A 173 -42.48 -27.45 12.50
N ASP A 174 -41.21 -27.45 12.93
CA ASP A 174 -40.73 -26.88 14.20
C ASP A 174 -39.84 -25.67 13.91
N ASP A 175 -40.39 -24.46 14.03
CA ASP A 175 -39.70 -23.21 13.68
C ASP A 175 -38.94 -22.56 14.85
N HIS A 176 -37.76 -22.02 14.55
CA HIS A 176 -36.93 -21.23 15.49
C HIS A 176 -35.89 -20.39 14.75
N PHE A 177 -35.29 -19.44 15.48
CA PHE A 177 -33.98 -18.90 15.12
C PHE A 177 -33.18 -18.41 16.32
N THR A 178 -31.87 -18.27 16.17
CA THR A 178 -30.95 -17.63 17.13
C THR A 178 -29.73 -17.06 16.41
N VAL A 179 -29.38 -15.81 16.73
CA VAL A 179 -28.08 -15.20 16.42
C VAL A 179 -27.27 -15.12 17.72
N ALA A 180 -26.08 -15.70 17.69
CA ALA A 180 -25.09 -15.65 18.76
C ALA A 180 -23.78 -15.04 18.25
N TRP A 181 -22.94 -14.61 19.18
CA TRP A 181 -21.60 -14.11 18.89
C TRP A 181 -20.58 -14.54 19.96
N SER A 182 -19.31 -14.54 19.59
CA SER A 182 -18.16 -14.51 20.52
C SER A 182 -17.18 -13.42 20.09
N GLY A 183 -16.31 -13.01 21.00
CA GLY A 183 -15.36 -11.91 20.79
C GLY A 183 -14.66 -11.49 22.09
N PRO A 184 -14.12 -10.27 22.18
CA PRO A 184 -13.30 -9.84 23.33
C PRO A 184 -14.10 -9.88 24.65
N GLY A 185 -13.67 -10.73 25.57
CA GLY A 185 -14.33 -10.92 26.87
C GLY A 185 -15.67 -11.67 26.85
N ILE A 186 -16.17 -12.10 25.69
CA ILE A 186 -17.45 -12.80 25.55
C ILE A 186 -17.29 -14.19 24.88
N SER A 187 -17.54 -15.25 25.65
CA SER A 187 -17.76 -16.59 25.09
C SER A 187 -19.04 -16.64 24.26
N GLN A 188 -19.13 -17.59 23.32
CA GLN A 188 -20.27 -17.78 22.42
C GLN A 188 -21.62 -17.71 23.17
N GLN A 189 -22.41 -16.69 22.88
CA GLN A 189 -23.69 -16.40 23.54
C GLN A 189 -24.66 -15.66 22.61
N VAL A 190 -25.97 -15.78 22.87
CA VAL A 190 -27.00 -15.04 22.13
C VAL A 190 -26.75 -13.53 22.24
N ILE A 191 -26.87 -12.79 21.14
CA ILE A 191 -26.74 -11.32 21.17
C ILE A 191 -27.94 -10.75 21.93
N SER A 192 -27.67 -10.07 23.05
CA SER A 192 -28.69 -9.52 23.95
C SER A 192 -28.80 -8.00 23.83
N GLY A 193 -29.90 -7.43 24.34
CA GLY A 193 -30.23 -6.01 24.28
C GLY A 193 -29.12 -5.04 24.73
N SER A 194 -28.18 -5.49 25.57
CA SER A 194 -27.00 -4.70 25.95
C SER A 194 -26.08 -4.30 24.79
N ALA A 195 -26.27 -4.89 23.61
CA ALA A 195 -25.50 -4.65 22.39
C ALA A 195 -26.40 -4.37 21.16
N LEU A 196 -27.70 -4.10 21.36
CA LEU A 196 -28.68 -3.92 20.28
C LEU A 196 -29.37 -2.56 20.36
N HIS A 197 -29.58 -1.93 19.20
CA HIS A 197 -30.41 -0.75 19.03
C HIS A 197 -31.39 -0.94 17.86
N SER A 198 -32.61 -0.40 17.97
CA SER A 198 -33.66 -0.55 16.95
C SER A 198 -33.31 0.17 15.65
N TYR A 199 -33.83 -0.30 14.51
CA TYR A 199 -33.67 0.41 13.24
C TYR A 199 -34.39 1.77 13.25
N ALA A 200 -33.82 2.76 12.57
CA ALA A 200 -34.31 4.14 12.53
C ALA A 200 -33.85 4.88 11.27
N GLN A 201 -34.60 5.89 10.82
CA GLN A 201 -34.25 6.75 9.68
C GLN A 201 -32.97 7.53 9.93
N LYS A 202 -32.73 7.92 11.18
CA LYS A 202 -31.45 8.43 11.63
C LYS A 202 -30.80 7.44 12.60
N ALA A 203 -29.68 6.86 12.16
CA ALA A 203 -28.82 6.09 13.03
C ALA A 203 -28.33 6.96 14.22
N PRO A 204 -28.24 6.39 15.44
CA PRO A 204 -28.09 7.21 16.63
C PRO A 204 -26.69 7.84 16.69
N ASP A 205 -26.68 9.18 16.76
CA ASP A 205 -25.54 10.10 16.86
C ASP A 205 -24.79 10.44 15.54
N SER A 206 -25.32 10.09 14.36
CA SER A 206 -24.67 10.42 13.07
C SER A 206 -24.77 11.91 12.66
N ALA A 207 -23.71 12.40 12.00
CA ALA A 207 -23.81 13.49 11.03
C ALA A 207 -23.93 12.87 9.61
N PRO A 208 -24.54 13.56 8.63
CA PRO A 208 -24.76 12.99 7.31
C PRO A 208 -23.55 13.21 6.40
N GLU A 209 -23.06 12.11 5.82
CA GLU A 209 -22.40 12.09 4.51
C GLU A 209 -23.16 11.05 3.66
N MET A 210 -23.18 11.26 2.34
CA MET A 210 -23.90 10.46 1.35
C MET A 210 -22.90 10.14 0.25
N THR A 211 -22.83 8.90 -0.21
CA THR A 211 -21.76 8.43 -1.08
C THR A 211 -22.03 8.77 -2.55
N THR A 212 -20.97 8.76 -3.37
CA THR A 212 -21.07 8.91 -4.83
C THR A 212 -21.93 7.80 -5.45
N GLU A 213 -21.91 6.59 -4.87
CA GLU A 213 -22.73 5.44 -5.29
C GLU A 213 -24.23 5.68 -5.00
N ASP A 214 -24.59 6.23 -3.84
CA ASP A 214 -25.97 6.65 -3.52
C ASP A 214 -26.49 7.67 -4.54
N ALA A 215 -25.63 8.62 -4.95
CA ALA A 215 -25.95 9.66 -5.92
C ALA A 215 -26.10 9.09 -7.34
N TYR A 216 -25.21 8.19 -7.76
CA TYR A 216 -25.27 7.48 -9.04
C TYR A 216 -26.58 6.67 -9.18
N HIS A 217 -27.01 5.98 -8.12
CA HIS A 217 -28.28 5.24 -8.11
C HIS A 217 -29.53 6.13 -8.15
N LEU A 218 -29.45 7.39 -7.69
CA LEU A 218 -30.56 8.34 -7.74
C LEU A 218 -30.87 8.87 -9.16
N GLY A 219 -29.91 8.82 -10.08
CA GLY A 219 -30.07 9.30 -11.45
C GLY A 219 -31.06 8.51 -12.31
N TYR A 220 -31.24 7.20 -12.07
CA TYR A 220 -32.00 6.31 -12.95
C TYR A 220 -33.53 6.43 -12.82
N ARG A 221 -34.09 7.54 -13.34
CA ARG A 221 -35.54 7.66 -13.63
C ARG A 221 -35.83 8.39 -14.96
N ILE A 222 -35.75 7.66 -16.08
CA ILE A 222 -36.76 7.63 -17.17
C ILE A 222 -36.35 6.58 -18.23
N GLY A 223 -37.30 5.79 -18.72
CA GLY A 223 -37.08 4.84 -19.82
C GLY A 223 -36.63 3.44 -19.38
N TYR A 224 -37.28 2.39 -19.91
CA TYR A 224 -37.01 0.99 -19.55
C TYR A 224 -35.63 0.51 -20.03
N PHE A 225 -34.87 -0.09 -19.13
CA PHE A 225 -33.97 -1.22 -19.43
C PHE A 225 -34.15 -2.33 -18.38
N ASP A 226 -34.14 -3.57 -18.85
CA ASP A 226 -34.06 -4.81 -18.07
C ASP A 226 -32.98 -5.66 -18.74
N ALA A 227 -31.90 -5.93 -18.01
CA ALA A 227 -30.73 -6.63 -18.52
C ALA A 227 -30.93 -8.16 -18.61
N GLU A 228 -31.88 -8.75 -17.88
CA GLU A 228 -32.13 -10.20 -17.90
C GLU A 228 -33.03 -10.63 -19.07
N GLN A 229 -34.01 -9.81 -19.47
CA GLN A 229 -35.00 -10.22 -20.49
C GLN A 229 -34.75 -9.71 -21.92
N GLY A 230 -33.69 -8.93 -22.14
CA GLY A 230 -33.24 -8.57 -23.50
C GLY A 230 -34.25 -7.74 -24.31
N LEU A 231 -35.02 -6.89 -23.63
CA LEU A 231 -35.97 -5.98 -24.28
C LEU A 231 -35.23 -4.90 -25.09
N SER A 232 -35.77 -4.55 -26.25
CA SER A 232 -35.16 -3.53 -27.13
C SER A 232 -35.35 -2.12 -26.58
N PHE A 233 -34.33 -1.27 -26.70
CA PHE A 233 -34.38 0.16 -26.38
C PHE A 233 -35.66 0.82 -26.92
N ASN A 234 -36.42 1.45 -26.02
CA ASN A 234 -37.69 2.08 -26.38
C ASN A 234 -37.51 3.60 -26.53
N SER A 235 -37.15 4.03 -27.74
CA SER A 235 -36.97 5.44 -28.13
C SER A 235 -38.24 6.31 -28.04
N GLN A 236 -39.34 5.80 -27.48
CA GLN A 236 -40.54 6.55 -27.13
C GLN A 236 -40.43 7.23 -25.75
N TYR A 237 -39.41 6.87 -24.95
CA TYR A 237 -39.11 7.45 -23.63
C TYR A 237 -37.60 7.70 -23.48
N PRO A 238 -37.02 8.69 -24.18
CA PRO A 238 -35.65 9.14 -23.91
C PRO A 238 -35.55 9.74 -22.50
N PRO A 239 -34.34 9.81 -21.91
CA PRO A 239 -34.03 10.69 -20.79
C PRO A 239 -34.50 12.14 -21.05
N LEU A 240 -34.59 12.93 -19.99
CA LEU A 240 -34.75 14.37 -20.14
C LEU A 240 -33.37 15.00 -20.38
N ASP A 241 -33.37 15.91 -21.33
CA ASP A 241 -32.28 16.77 -21.80
C ASP A 241 -33.00 18.09 -22.10
N ALA A 242 -33.08 18.96 -21.08
CA ALA A 242 -34.03 20.06 -21.04
C ALA A 242 -33.62 21.30 -21.87
N ASP A 243 -32.34 21.42 -22.24
CA ASP A 243 -31.83 22.50 -23.09
C ASP A 243 -31.13 22.05 -24.39
N SER A 244 -30.98 20.73 -24.59
CA SER A 244 -30.51 20.07 -25.82
C SER A 244 -29.03 20.21 -26.09
N ASP A 245 -28.20 19.80 -25.13
CA ASP A 245 -26.74 19.85 -25.19
C ASP A 245 -26.02 18.48 -25.19
N ASP A 246 -26.82 17.40 -25.17
CA ASP A 246 -26.49 15.96 -25.13
C ASP A 246 -26.14 15.38 -23.72
N LEU A 247 -26.08 16.18 -22.65
CA LEU A 247 -26.20 15.68 -21.25
C LEU A 247 -27.66 15.36 -20.89
N TYR A 248 -27.87 14.75 -19.71
CA TYR A 248 -29.21 14.44 -19.17
C TYR A 248 -29.46 15.13 -17.82
N ASP A 249 -30.67 15.68 -17.62
CA ASP A 249 -31.09 16.45 -16.43
C ASP A 249 -30.67 15.78 -15.11
N ASN A 250 -30.75 14.45 -15.07
CA ASN A 250 -30.51 13.63 -13.88
C ASN A 250 -29.04 13.38 -13.56
N TRP A 251 -28.13 13.53 -14.53
CA TRP A 251 -26.68 13.42 -14.34
C TRP A 251 -26.14 14.78 -13.88
N GLU A 252 -26.52 15.84 -14.59
CA GLU A 252 -26.23 17.23 -14.22
C GLU A 252 -26.60 17.56 -12.76
N ILE A 253 -27.82 17.20 -12.32
CA ILE A 253 -28.28 17.41 -10.94
C ILE A 253 -27.43 16.64 -9.91
N VAL A 254 -26.88 15.48 -10.27
CA VAL A 254 -26.03 14.67 -9.37
C VAL A 254 -24.67 15.34 -9.16
N TYR A 255 -24.06 15.86 -10.24
CA TYR A 255 -22.74 16.50 -10.18
C TYR A 255 -22.78 18.03 -9.96
N GLY A 256 -23.97 18.63 -9.85
CA GLY A 256 -24.17 20.03 -9.45
C GLY A 256 -24.19 21.05 -10.59
N LEU A 257 -24.35 20.60 -11.83
CA LEU A 257 -24.57 21.42 -13.03
C LEU A 257 -26.03 21.92 -13.09
N ASP A 258 -26.37 22.77 -14.08
CA ASP A 258 -27.71 23.36 -14.23
C ASP A 258 -28.39 22.88 -15.53
N PRO A 259 -29.42 21.99 -15.47
CA PRO A 259 -30.25 21.52 -16.60
C PRO A 259 -31.06 22.58 -17.36
N SER A 260 -30.57 23.81 -17.40
CA SER A 260 -31.05 24.90 -18.24
C SER A 260 -29.91 25.77 -18.79
N ASN A 261 -28.66 25.28 -18.70
CA ASN A 261 -27.43 25.96 -19.03
C ASN A 261 -26.43 25.11 -19.89
N ALA A 262 -26.82 24.77 -21.14
CA ALA A 262 -26.07 24.13 -22.25
C ALA A 262 -24.61 24.60 -22.58
N ALA A 263 -24.03 25.45 -21.74
CA ALA A 263 -22.64 25.84 -21.70
C ALA A 263 -21.81 25.07 -20.64
N ASP A 264 -22.42 24.44 -19.62
CA ASP A 264 -21.69 23.75 -18.56
C ASP A 264 -21.39 22.26 -18.83
N ALA A 265 -21.99 21.62 -19.85
CA ALA A 265 -21.35 20.44 -20.45
C ALA A 265 -19.96 20.73 -21.08
N LYS A 266 -19.57 22.02 -21.15
CA LYS A 266 -18.25 22.50 -21.57
C LYS A 266 -17.52 23.20 -20.43
N SER A 267 -17.98 23.04 -19.18
CA SER A 267 -17.17 23.32 -18.01
C SER A 267 -16.21 22.17 -17.74
N ASP A 268 -15.09 22.56 -17.18
CA ASP A 268 -14.00 21.77 -16.61
C ASP A 268 -13.96 22.27 -15.16
N THR A 269 -14.28 21.42 -14.19
CA THR A 269 -14.75 21.84 -12.85
C THR A 269 -13.71 21.53 -11.76
N ASP A 270 -13.03 20.42 -11.93
CA ASP A 270 -11.83 19.91 -11.24
C ASP A 270 -10.54 20.52 -11.82
N ASN A 271 -10.50 20.88 -13.11
CA ASN A 271 -9.32 21.40 -13.84
C ASN A 271 -8.36 20.30 -14.33
N ASP A 272 -8.85 19.09 -14.62
CA ASP A 272 -8.10 17.93 -15.11
C ASP A 272 -7.85 17.95 -16.65
N LEU A 273 -8.57 18.84 -17.36
CA LEU A 273 -8.65 19.05 -18.82
C LEU A 273 -9.76 18.30 -19.58
N LEU A 274 -10.61 17.51 -18.93
CA LEU A 274 -11.86 17.02 -19.50
C LEU A 274 -12.97 18.06 -19.39
N THR A 275 -14.00 17.94 -20.22
CA THR A 275 -15.24 18.68 -20.03
C THR A 275 -16.31 17.76 -19.44
N ALA A 276 -17.30 18.31 -18.75
CA ALA A 276 -18.43 17.54 -18.24
C ALA A 276 -19.15 16.68 -19.32
N MET A 277 -19.03 17.01 -20.60
CA MET A 277 -19.43 16.13 -21.71
C MET A 277 -18.48 14.95 -21.92
N ASP A 278 -17.17 15.18 -21.97
CA ASP A 278 -16.16 14.12 -22.14
C ASP A 278 -16.19 13.15 -20.95
N GLU A 279 -16.28 13.70 -19.73
CA GLU A 279 -16.56 13.03 -18.45
C GLU A 279 -17.74 12.05 -18.52
N PHE A 280 -18.89 12.52 -19.01
CA PHE A 280 -20.07 11.69 -19.20
C PHE A 280 -19.85 10.51 -20.15
N TRP A 281 -18.94 10.63 -21.13
CA TRP A 281 -18.57 9.54 -22.05
C TRP A 281 -17.47 8.61 -21.50
N ALA A 282 -16.52 9.14 -20.73
CA ALA A 282 -15.48 8.40 -20.01
C ALA A 282 -16.06 7.60 -18.83
N ARG A 283 -17.13 8.13 -18.20
CA ARG A 283 -17.83 7.65 -16.98
C ARG A 283 -17.14 8.03 -15.66
N THR A 284 -16.33 9.05 -15.73
CA THR A 284 -15.62 9.71 -14.64
C THR A 284 -16.54 10.68 -13.86
N ASN A 285 -15.98 11.37 -12.87
CA ASN A 285 -16.70 12.23 -11.94
C ASN A 285 -16.21 13.69 -12.03
N PRO A 286 -16.99 14.63 -12.60
CA PRO A 286 -16.59 16.02 -12.89
C PRO A 286 -16.53 16.95 -11.65
N GLY A 287 -16.18 16.37 -10.50
CA GLY A 287 -15.78 17.09 -9.30
C GLY A 287 -14.56 16.46 -8.61
N THR A 288 -13.81 15.58 -9.28
CA THR A 288 -12.58 14.93 -8.80
C THR A 288 -11.60 14.75 -9.95
N GLU A 289 -10.40 15.33 -9.83
CA GLU A 289 -9.32 15.22 -10.82
C GLU A 289 -8.90 13.77 -11.15
N ASP A 290 -9.20 12.81 -10.28
CA ASP A 290 -8.81 11.39 -10.30
C ASP A 290 -10.02 10.58 -9.75
N THR A 291 -10.66 9.79 -10.62
CA THR A 291 -11.91 9.06 -10.32
C THR A 291 -11.68 7.77 -9.55
N ASP A 292 -10.63 6.99 -9.84
CA ASP A 292 -10.42 5.66 -9.26
C ASP A 292 -9.39 5.58 -8.12
N ASN A 293 -8.66 6.69 -7.92
CA ASN A 293 -7.74 6.99 -6.83
C ASN A 293 -6.41 6.23 -6.88
N ASP A 294 -5.89 5.91 -8.08
CA ASP A 294 -4.53 5.38 -8.25
C ASP A 294 -3.42 6.45 -8.32
N GLY A 295 -3.78 7.71 -8.57
CA GLY A 295 -2.89 8.87 -8.55
C GLY A 295 -2.55 9.48 -9.92
N ILE A 296 -3.21 9.05 -11.00
CA ILE A 296 -3.19 9.69 -12.32
C ILE A 296 -4.53 10.45 -12.53
N PRO A 297 -4.54 11.65 -13.15
CA PRO A 297 -5.78 12.34 -13.48
C PRO A 297 -6.52 11.75 -14.69
N ASP A 298 -7.85 11.76 -14.62
CA ASP A 298 -8.78 11.21 -15.62
C ASP A 298 -8.47 11.74 -17.05
N GLY A 299 -8.22 13.04 -17.19
CA GLY A 299 -7.87 13.70 -18.46
C GLY A 299 -6.45 13.44 -18.96
N TYR A 300 -5.51 13.04 -18.10
CA TYR A 300 -4.20 12.56 -18.54
C TYR A 300 -4.33 11.16 -19.13
N GLU A 301 -5.02 10.28 -18.41
CA GLU A 301 -5.35 8.93 -18.85
C GLU A 301 -6.11 8.89 -20.17
N TYR A 302 -7.21 9.65 -20.28
CA TYR A 302 -8.00 9.77 -21.50
C TYR A 302 -7.19 10.32 -22.69
N ALA A 303 -6.17 11.13 -22.43
CA ALA A 303 -5.27 11.65 -23.48
C ALA A 303 -4.28 10.59 -24.01
N TYR A 304 -3.85 9.63 -23.18
CA TYR A 304 -2.96 8.53 -23.58
C TYR A 304 -3.70 7.24 -23.95
N GLY A 305 -4.95 7.08 -23.53
CA GLY A 305 -5.85 5.99 -23.91
C GLY A 305 -5.88 4.80 -22.95
N THR A 306 -5.65 5.04 -21.65
CA THR A 306 -5.98 4.10 -20.55
C THR A 306 -7.48 4.16 -20.21
N ASP A 307 -7.90 3.57 -19.09
CA ASP A 307 -9.28 3.49 -18.63
C ASP A 307 -9.40 4.14 -17.24
N PRO A 308 -9.86 5.43 -17.14
CA PRO A 308 -10.02 6.20 -15.88
C PRO A 308 -10.98 5.64 -14.81
N THR A 309 -11.26 4.35 -14.87
CA THR A 309 -12.11 3.60 -13.93
C THR A 309 -11.46 2.26 -13.52
N ASN A 310 -10.14 2.11 -13.77
CA ASN A 310 -9.36 0.88 -13.64
C ASN A 310 -7.99 1.15 -12.95
N PRO A 311 -7.93 1.15 -11.61
CA PRO A 311 -6.75 1.56 -10.80
C PRO A 311 -5.57 0.55 -10.84
N GLY A 312 -5.58 -0.33 -11.84
CA GLY A 312 -4.54 -1.31 -12.12
C GLY A 312 -3.64 -0.92 -13.28
N ASP A 313 -3.98 0.05 -14.13
CA ASP A 313 -3.20 0.35 -15.33
C ASP A 313 -2.23 1.55 -15.26
N ALA A 314 -2.28 2.38 -14.20
CA ALA A 314 -1.12 3.16 -13.72
C ALA A 314 0.17 2.36 -13.52
N ASN A 315 0.03 1.05 -13.32
CA ASN A 315 1.10 0.07 -13.10
C ASN A 315 1.53 -0.64 -14.41
N VAL A 316 0.97 -0.26 -15.56
CA VAL A 316 1.39 -0.73 -16.89
C VAL A 316 2.61 0.06 -17.36
N ASP A 317 3.52 -0.65 -18.03
CA ASP A 317 4.56 -0.12 -18.90
C ASP A 317 3.99 -0.11 -20.33
N LEU A 318 3.82 1.09 -20.90
CA LEU A 318 3.00 1.33 -22.10
C LEU A 318 3.79 1.24 -23.42
N ASP A 319 5.12 1.45 -23.40
CA ASP A 319 5.98 1.34 -24.58
C ASP A 319 7.17 0.36 -24.47
N GLY A 320 7.48 -0.11 -23.26
CA GLY A 320 8.44 -1.19 -22.99
C GLY A 320 9.80 -0.74 -22.46
N ASP A 321 9.92 0.45 -21.88
CA ASP A 321 11.18 0.98 -21.33
C ASP A 321 11.50 0.52 -19.89
N GLY A 322 10.47 0.09 -19.14
CA GLY A 322 10.57 -0.41 -17.77
C GLY A 322 9.99 0.50 -16.67
N TYR A 323 9.50 1.69 -17.00
CA TYR A 323 8.74 2.56 -16.09
C TYR A 323 7.23 2.31 -16.22
N THR A 324 6.44 2.81 -15.26
CA THR A 324 4.97 2.76 -15.33
C THR A 324 4.36 4.14 -15.55
N ILE A 325 3.16 4.20 -16.14
CA ILE A 325 2.47 5.46 -16.49
C ILE A 325 2.42 6.44 -15.28
N LEU A 326 2.19 5.95 -14.06
CA LEU A 326 2.22 6.77 -12.84
C LEU A 326 3.60 7.34 -12.51
N GLN A 327 4.68 6.60 -12.75
CA GLN A 327 6.05 7.08 -12.54
C GLN A 327 6.42 8.16 -13.55
N GLU A 328 5.92 8.04 -14.78
CA GLU A 328 6.12 8.99 -15.87
C GLU A 328 5.30 10.26 -15.70
N TYR A 329 4.03 10.14 -15.32
CA TYR A 329 3.20 11.26 -14.92
C TYR A 329 3.87 12.05 -13.78
N GLN A 330 4.39 11.38 -12.76
CA GLN A 330 5.13 12.01 -11.65
C GLN A 330 6.47 12.63 -12.08
N ALA A 331 7.13 12.09 -13.11
CA ALA A 331 8.34 12.66 -13.69
C ALA A 331 8.08 13.83 -14.67
N GLY A 332 6.85 13.93 -15.20
CA GLY A 332 6.48 14.84 -16.27
C GLY A 332 6.95 14.39 -17.66
N THR A 333 7.09 13.07 -17.86
CA THR A 333 7.55 12.45 -19.12
C THR A 333 6.39 11.88 -19.95
N ASN A 334 6.70 11.25 -21.09
CA ASN A 334 5.70 10.82 -22.08
C ASN A 334 5.63 9.28 -22.18
N PRO A 335 4.57 8.63 -21.65
CA PRO A 335 4.42 7.17 -21.60
C PRO A 335 4.12 6.50 -22.95
N THR A 336 4.53 7.13 -24.05
CA THR A 336 4.43 6.60 -25.42
C THR A 336 5.71 6.85 -26.24
N ASP A 337 6.79 7.33 -25.62
CA ASP A 337 8.11 7.52 -26.22
C ASP A 337 9.23 7.13 -25.24
N ALA A 338 9.65 5.86 -25.28
CA ALA A 338 10.81 5.21 -24.64
C ALA A 338 12.19 5.89 -24.83
N SER A 339 12.23 7.16 -25.27
CA SER A 339 13.40 8.03 -25.27
C SER A 339 13.22 9.32 -24.46
N ASP A 340 12.04 9.55 -23.91
CA ASP A 340 11.65 10.61 -22.97
C ASP A 340 11.14 9.95 -21.68
N PHE A 341 12.06 9.40 -20.89
CA PHE A 341 11.79 8.54 -19.72
C PHE A 341 12.24 9.18 -18.40
N PRO A 342 11.70 8.76 -17.24
CA PRO A 342 12.05 9.30 -15.93
C PRO A 342 13.57 9.32 -15.67
N ALA A 343 14.09 10.49 -15.26
CA ALA A 343 15.50 10.62 -14.93
C ALA A 343 15.86 9.69 -13.74
N PRO A 344 16.93 8.86 -13.85
CA PRO A 344 17.31 7.94 -12.77
C PRO A 344 17.48 8.64 -11.43
N GLN A 345 16.93 8.08 -10.35
CA GLN A 345 16.95 8.73 -9.04
C GLN A 345 18.29 8.55 -8.30
N GLU A 346 18.63 9.51 -7.42
CA GLU A 346 19.82 9.44 -6.54
C GLU A 346 19.70 8.33 -5.48
N VAL A 347 20.05 7.09 -5.86
CA VAL A 347 20.12 5.97 -4.91
C VAL A 347 21.38 6.09 -4.06
N TYR A 348 21.23 6.44 -2.78
CA TYR A 348 22.35 6.50 -1.82
C TYR A 348 22.46 5.23 -0.96
N ALA A 349 23.67 4.68 -0.87
CA ALA A 349 24.04 3.64 0.08
C ALA A 349 24.87 4.22 1.25
N THR A 350 24.77 3.63 2.44
CA THR A 350 25.50 4.13 3.64
C THR A 350 26.93 3.62 3.74
N GLY A 351 27.82 4.42 4.30
CA GLY A 351 29.27 4.15 4.39
C GLY A 351 30.06 4.91 3.33
N PHE A 352 31.15 4.31 2.86
CA PHE A 352 32.07 4.88 1.87
C PHE A 352 32.19 3.94 0.65
N VAL A 353 32.55 4.48 -0.51
CA VAL A 353 33.21 3.69 -1.56
C VAL A 353 34.69 3.64 -1.28
N GLY A 354 35.24 2.44 -1.04
CA GLY A 354 36.67 2.18 -1.02
C GLY A 354 37.18 1.84 -2.42
N GLN A 355 38.09 2.65 -2.93
CA GLN A 355 38.81 2.44 -4.19
C GLN A 355 40.20 1.87 -3.89
N TYR A 356 40.54 0.73 -4.48
CA TYR A 356 41.71 -0.07 -4.11
C TYR A 356 42.75 -0.12 -5.23
N PHE A 357 44.02 0.13 -4.88
CA PHE A 357 45.12 0.32 -5.82
C PHE A 357 46.38 -0.44 -5.38
N THR A 358 47.14 -0.97 -6.33
CA THR A 358 48.53 -1.36 -6.10
C THR A 358 49.45 -0.14 -6.09
N GLY A 359 50.59 -0.24 -5.41
CA GLY A 359 51.53 0.86 -5.23
C GLY A 359 51.08 1.86 -4.16
N THR A 360 51.93 2.85 -3.86
CA THR A 360 51.71 3.82 -2.76
C THR A 360 51.23 5.19 -3.21
N GLU A 361 51.08 5.41 -4.53
CA GLU A 361 50.64 6.68 -5.13
C GLU A 361 49.46 6.47 -6.09
N PHE A 362 48.60 5.47 -5.79
CA PHE A 362 47.49 5.02 -6.64
C PHE A 362 47.94 4.50 -8.02
N ASP A 363 49.11 3.84 -8.07
CA ASP A 363 49.86 3.49 -9.27
C ASP A 363 49.04 2.68 -10.29
N SER A 364 48.21 1.73 -9.83
CA SER A 364 47.28 0.98 -10.69
C SER A 364 46.04 0.55 -9.89
N PHE A 365 44.87 0.96 -10.37
CA PHE A 365 43.55 0.62 -9.82
C PHE A 365 43.23 -0.87 -10.02
N VAL A 366 42.56 -1.47 -9.04
CA VAL A 366 42.16 -2.89 -9.05
C VAL A 366 40.64 -3.04 -9.01
N TYR A 367 39.98 -2.47 -8.00
CA TYR A 367 38.51 -2.51 -7.85
C TYR A 367 37.99 -1.40 -6.92
N SER A 368 36.68 -1.18 -6.95
CA SER A 368 35.93 -0.39 -5.96
C SER A 368 34.93 -1.27 -5.22
N GLN A 369 34.76 -1.08 -3.91
CA GLN A 369 33.71 -1.73 -3.12
C GLN A 369 33.04 -0.76 -2.15
N ARG A 370 31.90 -1.15 -1.57
CA ARG A 370 31.26 -0.45 -0.46
C ARG A 370 31.89 -0.87 0.88
N ASP A 371 32.40 0.09 1.64
CA ASP A 371 32.95 -0.07 2.98
C ASP A 371 32.07 0.68 4.00
N ALA A 372 31.33 -0.06 4.84
CA ALA A 372 30.42 0.54 5.82
C ALA A 372 31.12 1.45 6.85
N THR A 373 32.40 1.18 7.15
CA THR A 373 33.26 2.01 8.00
C THR A 373 34.73 1.89 7.58
N VAL A 374 35.50 2.97 7.63
CA VAL A 374 36.98 2.90 7.57
C VAL A 374 37.52 2.50 8.94
N ASN A 375 37.62 1.20 9.21
CA ASN A 375 38.11 0.65 10.47
C ASN A 375 38.88 -0.66 10.23
N PHE A 376 39.99 -0.56 9.51
CA PHE A 376 40.76 -1.71 9.04
C PHE A 376 42.07 -1.91 9.82
N ASN A 377 42.37 -3.16 10.12
CA ASN A 377 43.68 -3.62 10.60
C ASN A 377 43.96 -4.97 9.94
N TRP A 378 44.70 -4.95 8.82
CA TRP A 378 45.06 -6.14 8.08
C TRP A 378 46.28 -6.86 8.68
N ASN A 379 46.93 -6.27 9.70
CA ASN A 379 48.22 -6.71 10.23
C ASN A 379 49.23 -6.85 9.07
N SER A 380 50.01 -7.93 9.00
CA SER A 380 50.88 -8.24 7.84
C SER A 380 50.15 -8.92 6.66
N GLY A 381 48.87 -8.59 6.48
CA GLY A 381 47.98 -9.07 5.41
C GLY A 381 47.81 -8.04 4.29
N SER A 382 46.69 -8.09 3.58
CA SER A 382 46.31 -7.14 2.52
C SER A 382 44.79 -6.98 2.45
N PRO A 383 44.26 -5.89 1.83
CA PRO A 383 42.82 -5.70 1.63
C PRO A 383 42.25 -6.54 0.49
N SER A 384 43.11 -6.98 -0.45
CA SER A 384 42.77 -7.98 -1.46
C SER A 384 43.91 -9.01 -1.63
N ALA A 385 43.64 -10.10 -2.33
CA ALA A 385 44.63 -11.08 -2.82
C ALA A 385 45.09 -10.75 -4.24
N GLU A 386 44.31 -9.90 -4.93
CA GLU A 386 44.71 -9.15 -6.13
C GLU A 386 45.67 -8.00 -5.75
N LEU A 387 45.62 -7.54 -4.49
CA LEU A 387 46.56 -6.58 -3.90
C LEU A 387 47.77 -7.27 -3.24
N PRO A 388 48.94 -6.62 -3.23
CA PRO A 388 50.09 -7.07 -2.44
C PRO A 388 49.89 -6.77 -0.94
N ARG A 389 50.65 -7.46 -0.09
CA ARG A 389 50.69 -7.24 1.38
C ARG A 389 51.28 -5.89 1.76
N ASP A 390 52.36 -5.53 1.09
CA ASP A 390 53.09 -4.28 1.24
C ASP A 390 52.94 -3.51 -0.08
N ARG A 391 52.88 -2.17 -0.05
CA ARG A 391 52.74 -1.30 -1.25
C ARG A 391 51.40 -1.43 -1.95
N PHE A 392 50.36 -1.09 -1.22
CA PHE A 392 49.03 -0.80 -1.76
C PHE A 392 48.55 0.55 -1.23
N SER A 393 47.55 1.13 -1.89
CA SER A 393 46.91 2.38 -1.49
C SER A 393 45.40 2.30 -1.67
N VAL A 394 44.69 3.09 -0.87
CA VAL A 394 43.22 3.07 -0.82
C VAL A 394 42.69 4.50 -0.74
N ARG A 395 41.59 4.79 -1.44
CA ARG A 395 40.83 6.03 -1.29
C ARG A 395 39.39 5.70 -0.90
N TRP A 396 38.97 6.10 0.29
CA TRP A 396 37.57 6.05 0.72
C TRP A 396 36.88 7.38 0.45
N GLN A 397 35.72 7.34 -0.20
CA GLN A 397 34.94 8.51 -0.60
C GLN A 397 33.47 8.40 -0.21
N GLY A 398 32.85 9.53 0.11
CA GLY A 398 31.43 9.66 0.40
C GLY A 398 31.10 11.08 0.85
N TRP A 399 29.89 11.31 1.34
CA TRP A 399 29.41 12.56 1.88
C TRP A 399 29.01 12.36 3.35
N PHE A 400 29.63 13.13 4.25
CA PHE A 400 29.28 13.16 5.67
C PHE A 400 28.21 14.23 5.92
N THR A 401 27.04 13.83 6.42
CA THR A 401 25.96 14.74 6.81
C THR A 401 26.01 14.99 8.32
N PRO A 402 26.27 16.24 8.78
CA PRO A 402 26.38 16.55 10.20
C PRO A 402 25.07 16.27 10.97
N PRO A 403 25.07 15.37 11.97
CA PRO A 403 23.86 14.92 12.67
C PRO A 403 23.38 15.89 13.77
N HIS A 404 23.46 17.20 13.53
CA HIS A 404 22.95 18.22 14.45
C HIS A 404 21.86 19.08 13.78
N ASN A 405 20.86 19.48 14.57
CA ASN A 405 19.58 19.93 14.04
C ASN A 405 19.56 21.37 13.51
N GLU A 406 20.44 22.25 13.99
CA GLU A 406 20.44 23.68 13.63
C GLU A 406 21.82 24.33 13.78
N GLY A 407 22.09 25.36 12.95
CA GLY A 407 23.31 26.16 13.02
C GLY A 407 24.59 25.40 12.67
N THR A 408 25.72 25.84 13.24
CA THR A 408 27.03 25.21 13.01
C THR A 408 27.56 24.49 14.25
N ARG A 409 28.30 23.41 14.04
CA ARG A 409 28.93 22.60 15.09
C ARG A 409 30.32 22.12 14.69
N ASP A 410 31.23 22.10 15.66
CA ASP A 410 32.58 21.58 15.48
C ASP A 410 32.59 20.05 15.59
N TYR A 411 33.15 19.39 14.57
CA TYR A 411 33.42 17.95 14.55
C TYR A 411 34.92 17.69 14.45
N THR A 412 35.43 16.76 15.25
CA THR A 412 36.83 16.33 15.20
C THR A 412 36.95 14.99 14.49
N PHE A 413 37.69 14.99 13.40
CA PHE A 413 38.05 13.84 12.59
C PHE A 413 39.40 13.31 13.07
N THR A 414 39.46 12.03 13.41
CA THR A 414 40.65 11.35 13.91
C THR A 414 41.00 10.19 12.98
N THR A 415 42.08 10.32 12.22
CA THR A 415 42.65 9.20 11.45
C THR A 415 43.69 8.48 12.30
N THR A 416 43.78 7.15 12.24
CA THR A 416 44.92 6.39 12.77
C THR A 416 45.42 5.41 11.71
N THR A 417 46.68 5.56 11.29
CA THR A 417 47.24 4.76 10.19
C THR A 417 48.68 4.30 10.41
N ASP A 418 49.00 3.18 9.76
CA ASP A 418 50.32 2.58 9.53
C ASP A 418 50.25 2.06 8.08
N ASP A 419 50.95 2.60 7.08
CA ASP A 419 51.77 3.82 7.07
C ASP A 419 50.95 5.13 6.96
N GLY A 420 50.82 5.71 5.76
CA GLY A 420 50.59 7.15 5.52
C GLY A 420 49.14 7.54 5.20
N VAL A 421 48.77 8.80 5.47
CA VAL A 421 47.37 9.25 5.37
C VAL A 421 47.22 10.70 4.88
N ARG A 422 46.15 10.96 4.11
CA ARG A 422 45.60 12.28 3.82
C ARG A 422 44.08 12.26 4.05
N LEU A 423 43.53 13.33 4.61
CA LEU A 423 42.08 13.53 4.80
C LEU A 423 41.66 14.86 4.19
N PHE A 424 40.58 14.84 3.41
CA PHE A 424 40.02 16.02 2.74
C PHE A 424 38.54 16.18 3.11
N LEU A 425 38.10 17.43 3.27
CA LEU A 425 36.69 17.82 3.41
C LEU A 425 36.36 18.86 2.34
N ASN A 426 35.34 18.60 1.52
CA ASN A 426 35.00 19.37 0.31
C ASN A 426 36.25 19.66 -0.57
N GLY A 427 37.06 18.62 -0.80
CA GLY A 427 38.33 18.69 -1.55
C GLY A 427 39.48 19.41 -0.85
N SER A 428 39.25 20.08 0.29
CA SER A 428 40.28 20.80 1.05
C SER A 428 40.99 19.89 2.03
N THR A 429 42.31 19.78 1.94
CA THR A 429 43.13 18.93 2.82
C THR A 429 43.11 19.43 4.27
N VAL A 430 42.68 18.57 5.20
CA VAL A 430 42.64 18.85 6.65
C VAL A 430 43.64 18.02 7.44
N ILE A 431 44.05 16.86 6.93
CA ILE A 431 45.20 16.08 7.41
C ILE A 431 46.07 15.73 6.22
N ASP A 432 47.39 15.98 6.32
CA ASP A 432 48.37 15.51 5.35
C ASP A 432 49.60 14.98 6.08
N GLN A 433 49.75 13.65 6.09
CA GLN A 433 50.87 12.91 6.66
C GLN A 433 51.26 11.77 5.70
N TRP A 434 51.46 12.11 4.42
CA TRP A 434 51.85 11.17 3.36
C TRP A 434 53.33 10.76 3.48
N LYS A 435 53.62 9.85 4.41
CA LYS A 435 54.98 9.41 4.79
C LYS A 435 54.92 8.04 5.49
N ASN A 436 56.05 7.35 5.55
CA ASN A 436 56.18 6.14 6.37
C ASN A 436 56.11 6.43 7.87
N GLN A 437 55.35 5.63 8.62
CA GLN A 437 55.15 5.75 10.07
C GLN A 437 54.48 4.50 10.65
N SER A 438 54.89 4.08 11.85
CA SER A 438 54.14 3.12 12.69
C SER A 438 52.75 3.68 13.09
N PRO A 439 51.81 2.89 13.68
CA PRO A 439 50.42 3.31 13.89
C PRO A 439 50.32 4.63 14.65
N THR A 440 49.92 5.69 13.95
CA THR A 440 49.94 7.07 14.48
C THR A 440 48.61 7.76 14.24
N SER A 441 48.05 8.36 15.29
CA SER A 441 46.80 9.12 15.24
C SER A 441 47.03 10.60 14.89
N TYR A 442 46.17 11.15 14.03
CA TYR A 442 46.15 12.56 13.63
C TYR A 442 44.73 13.09 13.67
N ASN A 443 44.58 14.32 14.14
CA ASN A 443 43.27 14.95 14.39
C ASN A 443 43.15 16.26 13.61
N ALA A 444 41.97 16.51 13.03
CA ALA A 444 41.56 17.80 12.50
C ALA A 444 40.14 18.13 12.97
N THR A 445 39.84 19.41 13.22
CA THR A 445 38.51 19.87 13.64
C THR A 445 37.96 20.84 12.60
N ALA A 446 36.69 20.68 12.22
CA ALA A 446 36.00 21.53 11.27
C ALA A 446 34.61 21.94 11.80
N SER A 447 34.25 23.21 11.60
CA SER A 447 32.92 23.74 11.90
C SER A 447 31.99 23.50 10.71
N LEU A 448 30.97 22.66 10.87
CA LEU A 448 30.07 22.21 9.80
C LEU A 448 28.63 22.66 10.07
N GLU A 449 27.85 22.89 9.01
CA GLU A 449 26.46 23.36 9.09
C GLU A 449 25.45 22.20 9.14
N ALA A 450 24.35 22.39 9.86
CA ALA A 450 23.30 21.38 10.05
C ALA A 450 22.76 20.87 8.72
N GLY A 451 22.65 19.54 8.58
CA GLY A 451 22.07 18.89 7.39
C GLY A 451 22.80 19.09 6.06
N THR A 452 23.88 19.88 6.01
CA THR A 452 24.62 20.16 4.76
C THR A 452 25.66 19.05 4.51
N PRO A 453 25.55 18.25 3.43
CA PRO A 453 26.49 17.17 3.16
C PRO A 453 27.90 17.69 2.86
N VAL A 454 28.91 17.03 3.42
CA VAL A 454 30.33 17.37 3.28
C VAL A 454 31.05 16.22 2.61
N ALA A 455 31.49 16.41 1.36
CA ALA A 455 32.26 15.41 0.63
C ALA A 455 33.57 15.11 1.39
N ILE A 456 33.66 13.89 1.92
CA ILE A 456 34.77 13.41 2.73
C ILE A 456 35.61 12.42 1.91
N THR A 457 36.92 12.58 1.97
CA THR A 457 37.85 11.67 1.29
C THR A 457 39.01 11.34 2.21
N MET A 458 39.22 10.06 2.49
CA MET A 458 40.42 9.55 3.18
C MET A 458 41.27 8.78 2.19
N GLU A 459 42.48 9.26 1.96
CA GLU A 459 43.52 8.60 1.18
C GLU A 459 44.54 7.95 2.13
N TYR A 460 44.97 6.73 1.82
CA TYR A 460 45.87 5.92 2.64
C TYR A 460 46.87 5.13 1.78
N PHE A 461 48.07 4.85 2.31
CA PHE A 461 48.97 3.84 1.75
C PHE A 461 49.64 2.99 2.84
N GLU A 462 49.91 1.74 2.48
CA GLU A 462 50.84 0.85 3.18
C GLU A 462 52.14 0.74 2.38
N PHE A 463 53.31 1.00 2.97
CA PHE A 463 54.60 0.71 2.33
C PHE A 463 55.20 -0.61 2.81
N GLY A 464 54.90 -1.03 4.04
CA GLY A 464 55.01 -2.43 4.46
C GLY A 464 55.14 -2.67 5.98
N TRP A 465 54.99 -3.95 6.34
CA TRP A 465 54.87 -4.57 7.68
C TRP A 465 53.46 -4.72 8.26
N GLY A 466 52.64 -3.67 8.33
CA GLY A 466 51.73 -3.45 9.48
C GLY A 466 50.39 -2.76 9.18
N ALA A 467 49.86 -2.91 7.97
CA ALA A 467 48.73 -2.15 7.45
C ALA A 467 47.54 -1.94 8.42
N THR A 468 47.33 -0.68 8.81
CA THR A 468 46.20 -0.20 9.63
C THR A 468 45.64 1.08 9.04
N ALA A 469 44.31 1.18 8.90
CA ALA A 469 43.62 2.37 8.42
C ALA A 469 42.27 2.58 9.13
N GLN A 470 42.19 3.58 10.00
CA GLN A 470 40.99 3.89 10.79
C GLN A 470 40.60 5.37 10.69
N LEU A 471 39.30 5.66 10.63
CA LEU A 471 38.70 6.99 10.74
C LEU A 471 37.61 7.00 11.81
N ALA A 472 37.74 7.87 12.80
CA ALA A 472 36.70 8.17 13.77
C ALA A 472 36.28 9.64 13.67
N ILE A 473 35.00 9.92 13.90
CA ILE A 473 34.44 11.27 13.96
C ILE A 473 33.83 11.46 15.35
N THR A 474 34.10 12.57 16.01
CA THR A 474 33.49 12.90 17.31
C THR A 474 32.91 14.32 17.30
N ASP A 475 31.77 14.52 17.95
CA ASP A 475 31.27 15.84 18.34
C ASP A 475 32.33 16.54 19.22
N ALA A 476 32.82 17.72 18.84
CA ALA A 476 33.88 18.39 19.58
C ALA A 476 33.39 19.14 20.84
N ALA A 477 32.08 19.31 20.99
CA ALA A 477 31.46 19.98 22.14
C ALA A 477 31.04 18.97 23.24
N THR A 478 30.54 17.79 22.86
CA THR A 478 30.17 16.73 23.82
C THR A 478 31.25 15.67 24.02
N GLY A 479 32.04 15.39 22.98
CA GLY A 479 32.98 14.26 22.93
C GLY A 479 32.36 12.94 22.46
N ASP A 480 31.09 12.93 22.06
CA ASP A 480 30.41 11.72 21.60
C ASP A 480 30.92 11.24 20.24
N ALA A 481 31.02 9.92 20.07
CA ALA A 481 31.42 9.30 18.81
C ALA A 481 30.24 9.27 17.82
N ILE A 482 30.50 9.67 16.58
CA ILE A 482 29.52 9.72 15.49
C ILE A 482 29.65 8.45 14.64
N SER A 483 28.55 7.71 14.46
CA SER A 483 28.56 6.46 13.69
C SER A 483 28.52 6.74 12.18
N THR A 484 29.65 6.57 11.51
CA THR A 484 29.80 6.77 10.06
C THR A 484 28.86 5.89 9.23
N THR A 485 28.41 4.76 9.75
CA THR A 485 27.38 3.89 9.16
C THR A 485 26.03 4.58 8.92
N ASN A 486 25.75 5.67 9.64
CA ASN A 486 24.45 6.36 9.64
C ASN A 486 24.57 7.83 9.20
N THR A 487 25.80 8.36 9.13
CA THR A 487 26.08 9.78 8.83
C THR A 487 27.01 9.97 7.64
N VAL A 488 27.48 8.89 7.01
CA VAL A 488 28.18 8.95 5.72
C VAL A 488 27.38 8.13 4.70
N GLN A 489 27.19 8.68 3.52
CA GLN A 489 26.52 8.06 2.38
C GLN A 489 27.36 8.22 1.10
N HIS A 490 27.06 7.43 0.08
CA HIS A 490 27.62 7.54 -1.26
C HIS A 490 26.57 7.15 -2.31
N LEU A 491 26.69 7.66 -3.55
CA LEU A 491 25.93 7.13 -4.69
C LEU A 491 26.19 5.62 -4.81
N ALA A 492 25.12 4.83 -4.89
CA ALA A 492 25.19 3.38 -4.91
C ALA A 492 25.90 2.90 -6.20
N LEU A 493 26.82 1.94 -6.07
CA LEU A 493 27.71 1.53 -7.17
C LEU A 493 26.99 0.79 -8.31
N ASP A 494 25.74 0.44 -8.09
CA ASP A 494 24.75 -0.22 -8.93
C ASP A 494 23.65 0.74 -9.45
N SER A 495 23.69 2.04 -9.08
CA SER A 495 22.78 3.07 -9.61
C SER A 495 23.02 3.39 -11.09
N GLU A 496 22.08 4.10 -11.70
CA GLU A 496 22.19 4.67 -13.07
C GLU A 496 22.25 6.21 -13.04
N PHE A 497 22.24 6.82 -11.85
CA PHE A 497 22.35 8.27 -11.68
C PHE A 497 23.73 8.82 -12.10
N ALA A 498 23.74 9.84 -12.95
CA ALA A 498 24.93 10.29 -13.68
C ALA A 498 25.17 11.83 -13.64
N GLU A 499 24.99 12.49 -12.49
CA GLU A 499 25.43 13.88 -12.31
C GLU A 499 26.90 14.04 -11.86
N SER A 500 27.42 15.27 -11.93
CA SER A 500 28.81 15.64 -11.69
C SER A 500 28.92 16.84 -10.74
N THR A 501 29.29 16.63 -9.47
CA THR A 501 29.47 17.69 -8.46
C THR A 501 30.42 18.81 -8.92
N LEU A 502 31.40 18.48 -9.77
CA LEU A 502 32.37 19.45 -10.31
C LEU A 502 31.96 20.05 -11.66
N ASN A 503 30.91 19.55 -12.30
CA ASN A 503 30.56 19.84 -13.70
C ASN A 503 31.74 19.61 -14.68
N ASP A 504 32.63 18.65 -14.40
CA ASP A 504 33.83 18.38 -15.22
C ASP A 504 33.58 17.38 -16.36
N SER A 505 32.32 17.21 -16.77
CA SER A 505 31.88 16.32 -17.86
C SER A 505 32.20 14.83 -17.67
N ILE A 506 32.50 14.43 -16.44
CA ILE A 506 32.48 13.04 -15.96
C ILE A 506 31.56 13.03 -14.74
N ASP A 507 30.62 12.10 -14.67
CA ASP A 507 29.74 11.92 -13.53
C ASP A 507 30.48 11.36 -12.30
N ASP A 508 29.88 11.51 -11.13
CA ASP A 508 30.50 11.11 -9.87
C ASP A 508 30.41 9.59 -9.62
N LEU A 509 29.46 8.89 -10.25
CA LEU A 509 29.31 7.45 -10.10
C LEU A 509 30.40 6.68 -10.88
N TYR A 510 30.72 7.08 -12.10
CA TYR A 510 31.89 6.63 -12.86
C TYR A 510 33.19 6.96 -12.12
N LYS A 511 33.28 8.14 -11.47
CA LYS A 511 34.44 8.46 -10.61
C LYS A 511 34.58 7.48 -9.45
N LEU A 512 33.48 7.17 -8.77
CA LEU A 512 33.45 6.23 -7.65
C LEU A 512 33.81 4.80 -8.10
N ARG A 513 33.16 4.30 -9.16
CA ARG A 513 33.38 2.98 -9.78
C ARG A 513 34.83 2.77 -10.23
N TYR A 514 35.48 3.78 -10.81
CA TYR A 514 36.76 3.59 -11.53
C TYR A 514 37.94 4.41 -10.97
N GLY A 515 38.06 4.47 -9.64
CA GLY A 515 39.30 4.91 -8.99
C GLY A 515 39.62 6.41 -9.04
N LEU A 516 38.66 7.26 -9.44
CA LEU A 516 38.85 8.69 -9.57
C LEU A 516 38.44 9.45 -8.30
N PRO A 517 39.13 10.55 -7.94
CA PRO A 517 38.72 11.43 -6.86
C PRO A 517 37.47 12.24 -7.25
N LEU A 518 36.45 12.25 -6.38
CA LEU A 518 35.23 13.06 -6.54
C LEU A 518 35.55 14.55 -6.67
N MET A 519 36.26 15.08 -5.67
CA MET A 519 36.49 16.51 -5.50
C MET A 519 37.76 17.04 -6.19
N GLN A 520 38.23 16.37 -7.26
CA GLN A 520 39.33 16.86 -8.10
C GLN A 520 39.03 16.62 -9.59
N PRO A 521 39.12 17.65 -10.47
CA PRO A 521 38.83 17.50 -11.89
C PRO A 521 39.68 16.40 -12.54
N SER A 522 39.03 15.45 -13.21
CA SER A 522 39.70 14.27 -13.76
C SER A 522 39.66 14.18 -15.29
N ALA A 523 38.81 14.96 -15.95
CA ALA A 523 38.60 14.97 -17.41
C ALA A 523 39.86 14.86 -18.27
N SER A 524 40.88 15.70 -17.99
CA SER A 524 42.10 15.82 -18.78
C SER A 524 43.26 14.92 -18.34
N ARG A 525 43.03 14.05 -17.34
CA ARG A 525 44.04 13.07 -16.89
C ARG A 525 44.17 11.97 -17.95
N VAL A 526 45.36 11.38 -18.05
CA VAL A 526 45.64 10.17 -18.83
C VAL A 526 46.11 9.11 -17.84
N LEU A 527 45.43 7.96 -17.82
CA LEU A 527 45.64 6.88 -16.83
C LEU A 527 45.98 5.53 -17.48
N ASN A 528 46.19 5.51 -18.79
CA ASN A 528 46.46 4.34 -19.63
C ASN A 528 47.64 4.61 -20.58
N ASP A 529 48.36 3.55 -20.96
CA ASP A 529 49.53 3.63 -21.86
C ASP A 529 49.19 4.06 -23.31
N SER A 530 47.90 4.06 -23.68
CA SER A 530 47.44 4.46 -25.02
C SER A 530 47.32 5.97 -25.20
N GLY A 531 47.44 6.75 -24.13
CA GLY A 531 47.37 8.21 -24.17
C GLY A 531 45.95 8.79 -24.17
N VAL A 532 44.92 7.96 -23.97
CA VAL A 532 43.51 8.37 -23.97
C VAL A 532 43.18 9.07 -22.66
N THR A 533 42.48 10.21 -22.72
CA THR A 533 42.07 10.93 -21.51
C THR A 533 40.88 10.25 -20.81
N VAL A 534 40.68 10.54 -19.52
CA VAL A 534 39.53 10.00 -18.78
C VAL A 534 38.20 10.42 -19.40
N LEU A 535 38.10 11.65 -19.92
CA LEU A 535 36.89 12.13 -20.62
C LEU A 535 36.65 11.36 -21.92
N GLU A 536 37.68 11.10 -22.73
CA GLU A 536 37.56 10.30 -23.95
C GLU A 536 37.19 8.83 -23.65
N ALA A 537 37.72 8.27 -22.56
CA ALA A 537 37.36 6.91 -22.11
C ALA A 537 35.90 6.85 -21.65
N TYR A 538 35.46 7.80 -20.81
CA TYR A 538 34.08 7.93 -20.34
C TYR A 538 33.09 8.07 -21.51
N GLN A 539 33.33 9.02 -22.42
CA GLN A 539 32.52 9.24 -23.63
C GLN A 539 32.53 8.08 -24.63
N SER A 540 33.39 7.07 -24.42
CA SER A 540 33.48 5.86 -25.25
C SER A 540 32.97 4.59 -24.55
N GLY A 541 32.48 4.68 -23.31
CA GLY A 541 32.08 3.51 -22.51
C GLY A 541 33.26 2.61 -22.12
N LEU A 542 34.44 3.18 -21.85
CA LEU A 542 35.68 2.44 -21.59
C LEU A 542 36.24 2.70 -20.18
N HIS A 543 36.77 1.67 -19.54
CA HIS A 543 37.48 1.77 -18.26
C HIS A 543 38.73 2.68 -18.40
N PRO A 544 38.94 3.70 -17.55
CA PRO A 544 39.94 4.74 -17.80
C PRO A 544 41.40 4.27 -17.71
N TYR A 545 41.65 3.13 -17.05
CA TYR A 545 42.98 2.52 -16.91
C TYR A 545 43.28 1.45 -17.96
N THR A 546 42.32 0.58 -18.29
CA THR A 546 42.55 -0.58 -19.19
C THR A 546 42.02 -0.38 -20.62
N LEU A 547 41.10 0.58 -20.81
CA LEU A 547 40.35 0.82 -22.06
C LEU A 547 39.53 -0.39 -22.55
N GLU A 548 39.22 -1.31 -21.64
CA GLU A 548 38.21 -2.35 -21.86
C GLU A 548 36.81 -1.71 -21.77
N THR A 549 35.86 -2.23 -22.55
CA THR A 549 34.46 -1.77 -22.50
C THR A 549 33.86 -2.06 -21.13
N VAL A 550 33.41 -1.02 -20.43
CA VAL A 550 32.57 -1.19 -19.25
C VAL A 550 31.13 -1.36 -19.74
N SER A 551 30.44 -2.38 -19.24
CA SER A 551 28.99 -2.46 -19.41
C SER A 551 28.33 -1.51 -18.42
N GLU A 552 27.07 -1.16 -18.69
CA GLU A 552 26.12 -0.85 -17.63
C GLU A 552 26.09 -2.02 -16.62
N PRO A 553 25.82 -1.76 -15.33
CA PRO A 553 26.45 -2.50 -14.25
C PRO A 553 26.01 -3.98 -14.17
N GLU A 554 26.88 -4.89 -14.60
CA GLU A 554 26.88 -6.24 -14.02
C GLU A 554 27.12 -6.08 -12.51
N SER A 555 26.27 -6.70 -11.69
CA SER A 555 26.30 -6.54 -10.23
C SER A 555 27.71 -6.84 -9.68
N PRO A 556 28.25 -5.98 -8.80
CA PRO A 556 29.68 -5.95 -8.51
C PRO A 556 30.22 -7.30 -8.02
N VAL A 557 31.21 -7.83 -8.76
CA VAL A 557 31.91 -9.07 -8.41
C VAL A 557 32.57 -8.89 -7.05
N THR A 558 32.04 -9.58 -6.04
CA THR A 558 32.48 -9.47 -4.65
C THR A 558 33.73 -10.31 -4.37
N SER A 559 34.84 -10.02 -5.07
CA SER A 559 36.15 -10.65 -4.82
C SER A 559 36.83 -10.12 -3.53
N GLN A 560 36.16 -10.34 -2.39
CA GLN A 560 36.82 -10.38 -1.10
C GLN A 560 37.98 -11.41 -1.13
N PRO A 561 39.10 -11.13 -0.44
CA PRO A 561 40.31 -11.90 -0.66
C PRO A 561 40.52 -13.10 0.23
N GLY A 562 41.60 -13.81 -0.09
CA GLY A 562 42.25 -14.80 0.75
C GLY A 562 42.81 -14.26 2.08
N GLY A 563 41.93 -13.84 3.00
CA GLY A 563 41.98 -14.43 4.33
C GLY A 563 41.93 -15.96 4.18
N THR A 564 42.66 -16.72 5.01
CA THR A 564 42.92 -18.15 4.78
C THR A 564 41.65 -18.94 4.46
N GLY A 565 41.51 -19.37 3.20
CA GLY A 565 40.23 -19.85 2.69
C GLY A 565 39.81 -21.20 3.26
N ASP A 566 38.75 -21.17 4.06
CA ASP A 566 37.66 -22.14 3.87
C ASP A 566 36.86 -21.67 2.64
N ALA A 567 36.56 -22.58 1.70
CA ALA A 567 35.93 -22.19 0.44
C ALA A 567 34.47 -21.78 0.65
N SER A 568 34.21 -20.48 0.59
CA SER A 568 32.90 -19.89 0.89
C SER A 568 32.04 -19.75 -0.37
N GLY A 569 31.05 -20.64 -0.51
CA GLY A 569 30.00 -20.49 -1.51
C GLY A 569 28.93 -19.48 -1.11
N SER A 570 27.93 -19.36 -1.97
CA SER A 570 26.75 -18.53 -1.77
C SER A 570 25.47 -19.28 -2.14
N VAL A 571 24.34 -18.86 -1.55
CA VAL A 571 23.00 -19.38 -1.83
C VAL A 571 22.04 -18.21 -1.93
N THR A 572 21.43 -18.05 -3.11
CA THR A 572 20.30 -17.13 -3.32
C THR A 572 19.01 -17.82 -2.93
N LEU A 573 18.22 -17.16 -2.10
CA LEU A 573 16.88 -17.57 -1.67
C LEU A 573 15.87 -16.59 -2.24
N SER A 574 14.76 -17.10 -2.76
CA SER A 574 13.63 -16.30 -3.24
C SER A 574 12.33 -16.85 -2.66
N TRP A 575 11.40 -15.98 -2.31
CA TRP A 575 10.14 -16.32 -1.66
C TRP A 575 9.01 -15.40 -2.13
N THR A 576 7.78 -15.91 -2.05
CA THR A 576 6.57 -15.07 -2.14
C THR A 576 6.27 -14.50 -0.75
N PRO A 577 5.91 -13.21 -0.62
CA PRO A 577 5.37 -12.67 0.63
C PRO A 577 4.14 -13.47 1.09
N PRO A 578 3.91 -13.65 2.41
CA PRO A 578 2.69 -14.28 2.88
C PRO A 578 1.48 -13.40 2.56
N GLY A 579 0.42 -13.98 2.00
CA GLY A 579 -0.90 -13.34 1.97
C GLY A 579 -1.66 -13.46 3.29
N THR A 580 -1.24 -14.37 4.19
CA THR A 580 -1.91 -14.64 5.47
C THR A 580 -0.92 -14.90 6.62
N ARG A 581 -1.33 -14.55 7.85
CA ARG A 581 -0.65 -14.95 9.10
C ARG A 581 -0.89 -16.43 9.41
N VAL A 582 -0.22 -16.93 10.45
CA VAL A 582 -0.31 -18.33 10.91
C VAL A 582 -1.72 -18.73 11.39
N ASP A 583 -2.53 -17.75 11.82
CA ASP A 583 -3.95 -17.92 12.18
C ASP A 583 -4.92 -17.91 10.97
N GLY A 584 -4.44 -17.53 9.77
CA GLY A 584 -5.24 -17.42 8.55
C GLY A 584 -5.81 -16.03 8.26
N SER A 585 -5.61 -15.03 9.12
CA SER A 585 -5.93 -13.63 8.81
C SER A 585 -5.07 -13.11 7.65
N SER A 586 -5.62 -12.26 6.79
CA SER A 586 -4.87 -11.60 5.72
C SER A 586 -3.85 -10.61 6.30
N ILE A 587 -2.59 -10.68 5.85
CA ILE A 587 -1.55 -9.69 6.19
C ILE A 587 -1.27 -8.83 4.96
N SER A 588 -1.34 -7.51 5.14
CA SER A 588 -0.95 -6.57 4.08
C SER A 588 0.58 -6.54 3.93
N LEU A 589 1.08 -6.27 2.73
CA LEU A 589 2.50 -6.02 2.50
C LEU A 589 3.02 -4.82 3.32
N SER A 590 2.15 -3.85 3.63
CA SER A 590 2.45 -2.69 4.50
C SER A 590 2.47 -3.01 6.00
N GLU A 591 2.04 -4.20 6.41
CA GLU A 591 2.16 -4.67 7.80
C GLU A 591 3.44 -5.49 8.05
N ILE A 592 4.15 -5.89 6.99
CA ILE A 592 5.47 -6.53 7.09
C ILE A 592 6.51 -5.43 7.32
N ASP A 593 7.39 -5.62 8.31
CA ASP A 593 8.54 -4.75 8.58
C ASP A 593 9.80 -5.32 7.91
N ARG A 594 10.03 -6.62 8.08
CA ARG A 594 11.19 -7.33 7.52
C ARG A 594 11.05 -8.85 7.56
N TYR A 595 11.83 -9.53 6.74
CA TYR A 595 12.02 -10.98 6.80
C TYR A 595 13.27 -11.32 7.60
N ARG A 596 13.27 -12.45 8.29
CA ARG A 596 14.43 -13.02 8.98
C ARG A 596 14.74 -14.41 8.44
N ILE A 597 15.92 -14.60 7.89
CA ILE A 597 16.42 -15.89 7.41
C ILE A 597 17.38 -16.45 8.44
N ASN A 598 17.09 -17.65 8.97
CA ASN A 598 17.99 -18.37 9.87
C ASN A 598 18.64 -19.54 9.11
N TYR A 599 19.95 -19.75 9.29
CA TYR A 599 20.70 -20.75 8.55
C TYR A 599 21.84 -21.40 9.36
N GLY A 600 22.33 -22.55 8.88
CA GLY A 600 23.36 -23.35 9.53
C GLY A 600 23.63 -24.69 8.83
N GLN A 601 24.73 -25.36 9.20
CA GLN A 601 25.05 -26.73 8.72
C GLN A 601 24.40 -27.84 9.56
N ASP A 602 23.73 -27.50 10.67
CA ASP A 602 22.88 -28.41 11.45
C ASP A 602 21.42 -27.99 11.30
N ALA A 603 20.61 -28.83 10.62
CA ALA A 603 19.18 -28.60 10.41
C ALA A 603 18.38 -28.43 11.72
N ALA A 604 18.90 -28.92 12.86
CA ALA A 604 18.27 -28.76 14.16
C ALA A 604 18.73 -27.51 14.94
N ASN A 605 19.79 -26.83 14.51
CA ASN A 605 20.40 -25.69 15.21
C ASN A 605 20.92 -24.63 14.20
N LEU A 606 19.99 -23.91 13.58
CA LEU A 606 20.30 -22.77 12.72
C LEU A 606 20.74 -21.59 13.59
N THR A 607 22.04 -21.30 13.59
CA THR A 607 22.71 -20.38 14.53
C THR A 607 23.16 -19.07 13.91
N GLN A 608 22.99 -18.92 12.59
CA GLN A 608 23.26 -17.68 11.87
C GLN A 608 21.94 -17.08 11.38
N THR A 609 21.87 -15.74 11.35
CA THR A 609 20.65 -15.00 11.04
C THR A 609 20.97 -13.82 10.13
N LEU A 610 20.11 -13.56 9.14
CA LEU A 610 20.10 -12.40 8.26
C LEU A 610 18.71 -11.77 8.31
N GLU A 611 18.60 -10.44 8.46
CA GLU A 611 17.32 -9.72 8.34
C GLU A 611 17.35 -8.84 7.09
N VAL A 612 16.24 -8.81 6.33
CA VAL A 612 16.08 -8.06 5.08
C VAL A 612 14.73 -7.34 5.06
N PRO A 613 14.64 -6.09 4.58
CA PRO A 613 13.45 -5.23 4.76
C PRO A 613 12.21 -5.74 4.02
N ALA A 614 11.04 -5.20 4.38
CA ALA A 614 9.79 -5.36 3.64
C ALA A 614 9.95 -5.02 2.14
N GLY A 615 9.02 -5.52 1.32
CA GLY A 615 9.11 -5.48 -0.15
C GLY A 615 10.13 -6.45 -0.76
N THR A 616 11.18 -6.85 -0.03
CA THR A 616 12.19 -7.81 -0.51
C THR A 616 11.57 -9.21 -0.75
N THR A 617 11.79 -9.77 -1.94
CA THR A 617 11.33 -11.12 -2.35
C THR A 617 12.48 -12.09 -2.64
N SER A 618 13.73 -11.63 -2.63
CA SER A 618 14.91 -12.49 -2.71
C SER A 618 16.14 -11.89 -2.02
N THR A 619 17.09 -12.74 -1.61
CA THR A 619 18.39 -12.28 -1.10
C THR A 619 19.45 -13.38 -1.24
N THR A 620 20.73 -13.01 -1.17
CA THR A 620 21.86 -13.95 -1.32
C THR A 620 22.69 -14.02 -0.05
N VAL A 621 22.77 -15.20 0.55
CA VAL A 621 23.65 -15.50 1.68
C VAL A 621 25.01 -15.92 1.11
N THR A 622 26.07 -15.18 1.44
CA THR A 622 27.46 -15.47 1.04
C THR A 622 28.29 -15.92 2.25
N GLY A 623 29.54 -16.37 2.04
CA GLY A 623 30.44 -16.74 3.14
C GLY A 623 30.30 -18.18 3.65
N LEU A 624 29.59 -19.05 2.93
CA LEU A 624 29.17 -20.37 3.39
C LEU A 624 30.24 -21.44 3.13
N ALA A 625 30.92 -21.93 4.17
CA ALA A 625 31.93 -22.99 4.06
C ALA A 625 31.38 -24.30 3.42
N PRO A 626 32.22 -25.19 2.84
CA PRO A 626 31.72 -26.34 2.08
C PRO A 626 30.95 -27.32 2.96
N GLY A 627 29.83 -27.83 2.44
CA GLY A 627 28.91 -28.67 3.20
C GLY A 627 27.44 -28.43 2.85
N THR A 628 26.56 -29.23 3.46
CA THR A 628 25.12 -29.05 3.36
C THR A 628 24.69 -27.94 4.31
N TRP A 629 24.05 -26.90 3.78
CA TRP A 629 23.48 -25.80 4.54
C TRP A 629 21.96 -25.85 4.49
N TYR A 630 21.32 -25.55 5.61
CA TYR A 630 19.87 -25.48 5.76
C TYR A 630 19.47 -24.03 6.03
N PHE A 631 18.35 -23.60 5.43
CA PHE A 631 17.84 -22.24 5.53
C PHE A 631 16.35 -22.27 5.85
N THR A 632 15.90 -21.38 6.72
CA THR A 632 14.48 -21.14 7.03
C THR A 632 14.20 -19.65 6.98
N ILE A 633 13.00 -19.25 6.58
CA ILE A 633 12.56 -17.84 6.59
C ILE A 633 11.41 -17.64 7.57
N GLN A 634 11.44 -16.51 8.28
CA GLN A 634 10.38 -15.98 9.11
C GLN A 634 9.99 -14.58 8.59
N VAL A 635 8.75 -14.18 8.83
CA VAL A 635 8.26 -12.83 8.55
C VAL A 635 8.11 -12.09 9.89
N ILE A 636 8.50 -10.83 9.95
CA ILE A 636 8.37 -9.96 11.12
C ILE A 636 7.46 -8.79 10.74
N ASP A 637 6.41 -8.58 11.53
CA ASP A 637 5.46 -7.47 11.32
C ASP A 637 5.97 -6.15 11.94
N THR A 638 5.26 -5.05 11.64
CA THR A 638 5.55 -3.71 12.20
C THR A 638 5.35 -3.59 13.71
N ASN A 639 4.77 -4.60 14.37
CA ASN A 639 4.71 -4.72 15.83
C ASN A 639 5.90 -5.52 16.42
N GLY A 640 6.78 -6.07 15.57
CA GLY A 640 7.93 -6.89 15.95
C GLY A 640 7.61 -8.36 16.23
N LEU A 641 6.41 -8.84 15.88
CA LEU A 641 6.00 -10.24 16.01
C LEU A 641 6.56 -11.06 14.84
N SER A 642 7.23 -12.18 15.15
CA SER A 642 7.77 -13.09 14.14
C SER A 642 6.89 -14.31 13.90
N SER A 643 6.69 -14.70 12.64
CA SER A 643 6.09 -15.99 12.27
C SER A 643 6.91 -17.18 12.78
N GLU A 644 6.32 -18.38 12.77
CA GLU A 644 7.12 -19.61 12.77
C GLU A 644 8.06 -19.65 11.55
N PRO A 645 9.22 -20.33 11.62
CA PRO A 645 10.08 -20.54 10.47
C PRO A 645 9.41 -21.43 9.40
N SER A 646 9.75 -21.19 8.13
CA SER A 646 9.43 -22.11 7.04
C SER A 646 10.01 -23.50 7.28
N ASP A 647 9.52 -24.50 6.53
CA ASP A 647 10.26 -25.75 6.37
C ASP A 647 11.72 -25.47 5.91
N PRO A 648 12.72 -26.19 6.44
CA PRO A 648 14.11 -25.95 6.10
C PRO A 648 14.45 -26.44 4.69
N VAL A 649 14.88 -25.54 3.82
CA VAL A 649 15.42 -25.87 2.49
C VAL A 649 16.92 -26.14 2.59
N GLU A 650 17.42 -27.19 1.93
CA GLU A 650 18.84 -27.56 1.93
C GLU A 650 19.55 -27.18 0.62
N HIS A 651 20.83 -26.78 0.73
CA HIS A 651 21.72 -26.56 -0.41
C HIS A 651 23.11 -27.12 -0.12
N GLN A 652 23.71 -27.81 -1.09
CA GLN A 652 25.06 -28.35 -0.98
C GLN A 652 26.08 -27.37 -1.58
N VAL A 653 26.81 -26.66 -0.70
CA VAL A 653 27.99 -25.89 -1.11
C VAL A 653 29.17 -26.85 -1.31
N ASN A 654 29.92 -26.68 -2.40
CA ASN A 654 30.97 -27.61 -2.85
C ASN A 654 32.38 -27.02 -2.69
#